data_AF-A0AA36D834-F1
#
_entry.id   AF-A0AA36D834-F1
#
_cell.length_a   1.000
_cell.length_b   1.000
_cell.length_c   1.000
_cell.angle_alpha   90.00
_cell.angle_beta   90.00
_cell.angle_gamma   90.00
#
_symmetry.space_group_name_H-M   'P 1'
#
loop_
_entity.id
_entity.type
_entity.pdbx_description
1 polymer ?
#
loop_
_entity_poly.entity_id
_entity_poly.type
_entity_poly.pdbx_seq_one_letter_code
_entity_poly.pdbx_strand_id
1 'polypeptide(L)'
;MVTIAGVKMSRSRAHRASACLCEMYNWSIVSGRPRALYAPCIEAAQHNPAQFGISSEELRPLLVTLASIDAQLMHGDALRNCYEQSFGELDDDQKFRDLMKATILEMYTQWEGTAASDQPDKRQLTALTCLAVFYHIHFGGKDKKVVKTLWNSHKKIVTYHLVGDIVWLPCSFMLREIAELGGLVDKKSVQFVLGTKQQLFDDQSPAMINEAHAFAGEAEQWLATFRLQLGVHGKNVERTATDCLKQADQVLRGARLCDSMVRLLKTVVHSDSRERRLAKSDAIKIFEVVYSIKSLARFFAVHWSAIKEICQMAAHQYRLNALLLIDKARANCRETGKMERLAAWNVAAEALLSTDSRTRLLIAGVSFEMGVYKKTLRSVEATQLEQLMNRMDTLGRPRKLLHRVTDCSFLFWEWSLFDIYFDGITEQMPTRREIEGIFAALSDCAALAGKAAHLPERQLLARFQSHIYNAVQKGLLYAMCGDIENDLRVLIHKHLAVGEQDKLQPQKFVFYQELLKKPRLRLYDRVIDVKEFVERYLERTFYNLTVVALHDRHTYTRMAGLAESRYGLQLVDGHLPYFNLGQGLDVIAVVRNLGTFVTGYNYSLNQQIFIEKESTSRSLRTLTAQHAANSLRSHGTGVLNTAVNITYQLLRKKMGIVSQFLAEEHIRAQLQREVRHFEENAESLQRMYPVKRAEKFNRSIAQLGMEEEESYLDKFRQVVTQIGNALGLVRTLSTAAALVASQAKQSDVEEPEETRAEDPTTVTPDILGVVKELLTQVRDQTGKNRSYKTMLIDVFRTGFADETKYSHLENFFAVIPSLSVNYVEHMLTNRERLRKRSQQGKEITFTDDGFVMGIAYLTTVFGQWRQVSALNWFTSVLKRCKDEREKMASGDGESDSGGVRALRAQRLTSYEKEFKLLAYTLQSARIFYFSDADDQHLVT
;
A
#
# COMPACT_ATOMS: atom_id res chain seq x y z
N MET A 1 57.17 27.13 25.51
CA MET A 1 56.34 26.00 25.99
C MET A 1 54.90 26.40 26.33
N VAL A 2 54.63 27.53 26.99
CA VAL A 2 53.26 27.96 27.35
C VAL A 2 52.41 28.37 26.15
N THR A 3 52.98 29.00 25.12
CA THR A 3 52.28 29.25 23.83
C THR A 3 52.01 27.94 23.08
N ILE A 4 52.95 26.98 23.16
CA ILE A 4 52.80 25.62 22.62
C ILE A 4 51.77 24.83 23.43
N ALA A 5 51.68 25.05 24.74
CA ALA A 5 50.67 24.51 25.63
C ALA A 5 49.32 25.19 25.39
N GLY A 6 49.24 26.50 25.15
CA GLY A 6 48.02 27.22 24.79
C GLY A 6 47.49 26.82 23.41
N VAL A 7 48.36 26.58 22.43
CA VAL A 7 48.01 26.04 21.10
C VAL A 7 47.68 24.54 21.17
N LYS A 8 48.36 23.75 22.02
CA LYS A 8 47.99 22.35 22.29
C LYS A 8 46.72 22.23 23.15
N MET A 9 46.45 23.15 24.08
CA MET A 9 45.32 23.14 25.03
C MET A 9 44.06 23.70 24.38
N SER A 10 44.14 24.79 23.61
CA SER A 10 43.04 25.27 22.76
C SER A 10 42.62 24.25 21.70
N ARG A 11 43.55 23.37 21.27
CA ARG A 11 43.30 22.29 20.31
C ARG A 11 43.20 20.91 20.94
N SER A 12 43.37 20.78 22.26
CA SER A 12 43.38 19.50 22.97
C SER A 12 41.98 18.90 22.95
N ARG A 13 41.87 17.63 22.54
CA ARG A 13 40.64 16.85 22.73
C ARG A 13 40.43 16.51 24.21
N ALA A 14 41.48 16.49 25.02
CA ALA A 14 41.43 16.01 26.40
C ALA A 14 40.69 16.95 27.36
N HIS A 15 40.96 18.26 27.34
CA HIS A 15 40.27 19.20 28.25
C HIS A 15 38.81 19.42 27.85
N ARG A 16 38.53 19.39 26.54
CA ARG A 16 37.16 19.34 26.02
C ARG A 16 36.46 18.05 26.43
N ALA A 17 37.15 16.91 26.38
CA ALA A 17 36.62 15.66 26.88
C ALA A 17 36.34 15.75 28.38
N SER A 18 37.24 16.30 29.21
CA SER A 18 37.01 16.44 30.66
C SER A 18 35.88 17.41 31.01
N ALA A 19 35.79 18.57 30.34
CA ALA A 19 34.70 19.53 30.57
C ALA A 19 33.36 19.02 30.02
N CYS A 20 33.36 18.36 28.85
CA CYS A 20 32.18 17.68 28.34
C CYS A 20 31.78 16.50 29.23
N LEU A 21 32.73 15.70 29.74
CA LEU A 21 32.47 14.59 30.65
C LEU A 21 31.86 15.09 31.96
N CYS A 22 32.36 16.19 32.52
CA CYS A 22 31.81 16.79 33.74
C CYS A 22 30.43 17.39 33.53
N GLU A 23 30.19 18.10 32.41
CA GLU A 23 28.86 18.61 32.10
C GLU A 23 27.88 17.48 31.74
N MET A 24 28.32 16.44 31.02
CA MET A 24 27.55 15.22 30.75
C MET A 24 27.18 14.50 32.06
N TYR A 25 28.10 14.44 33.02
CA TYR A 25 27.83 13.84 34.33
C TYR A 25 26.96 14.73 35.21
N ASN A 26 27.18 16.05 35.26
CA ASN A 26 26.35 16.97 36.03
C ASN A 26 24.90 17.03 35.50
N TRP A 27 24.70 16.92 34.19
CA TRP A 27 23.38 16.71 33.60
C TRP A 27 22.80 15.32 33.97
N SER A 28 23.64 14.28 34.02
CA SER A 28 23.26 12.96 34.52
C SER A 28 22.95 12.92 36.02
N ILE A 29 23.50 13.82 36.84
CA ILE A 29 23.19 13.92 38.28
C ILE A 29 21.73 14.35 38.49
N VAL A 30 21.18 15.21 37.63
CA VAL A 30 19.72 15.48 37.60
C VAL A 30 18.94 14.20 37.29
N SER A 31 19.52 13.27 36.53
CA SER A 31 18.90 11.99 36.23
C SER A 31 19.00 10.96 37.34
N GLY A 32 19.89 11.09 38.34
CA GLY A 32 19.96 10.41 39.66
C GLY A 32 19.76 8.88 39.76
N ARG A 33 19.37 8.22 38.68
CA ARG A 33 18.74 6.91 38.64
C ARG A 33 19.75 5.77 38.73
N PRO A 34 20.94 5.81 38.08
CA PRO A 34 21.84 4.67 38.13
C PRO A 34 22.34 4.38 39.55
N ARG A 35 22.91 5.39 40.24
CA ARG A 35 23.44 5.23 41.61
C ARG A 35 22.37 4.84 42.61
N ALA A 36 21.20 5.46 42.54
CA ALA A 36 20.08 5.12 43.42
C ALA A 36 19.58 3.68 43.24
N LEU A 37 19.77 3.07 42.06
CA LEU A 37 19.36 1.69 41.77
C LEU A 37 20.39 0.64 42.21
N TYR A 38 21.69 0.88 42.03
CA TYR A 38 22.70 -0.14 42.37
C TYR A 38 23.32 0.04 43.75
N ALA A 39 23.39 1.26 44.31
CA ALA A 39 24.03 1.49 45.61
C ALA A 39 23.41 0.65 46.76
N PRO A 40 22.06 0.55 46.88
CA PRO A 40 21.45 -0.30 47.91
C PRO A 40 21.76 -1.79 47.72
N CYS A 41 21.83 -2.25 46.47
CA CYS A 41 22.17 -3.64 46.14
C CYS A 41 23.62 -3.98 46.51
N ILE A 42 24.54 -3.04 46.35
CA ILE A 42 25.96 -3.21 46.67
C ILE A 42 26.18 -3.11 48.18
N GLU A 43 25.48 -2.21 48.88
CA GLU A 43 25.47 -2.15 50.35
C GLU A 43 24.92 -3.45 50.96
N ALA A 44 23.85 -4.03 50.39
CA ALA A 44 23.32 -5.32 50.81
C ALA A 44 24.31 -6.48 50.56
N ALA A 45 24.99 -6.50 49.41
CA ALA A 45 26.02 -7.49 49.10
C ALA A 45 27.27 -7.35 50.00
N GLN A 46 27.61 -6.13 50.41
CA GLN A 46 28.70 -5.87 51.35
C GLN A 46 28.35 -6.31 52.77
N HIS A 47 27.09 -6.17 53.19
CA HIS A 47 26.62 -6.56 54.52
C HIS A 47 26.47 -8.08 54.69
N ASN A 48 26.19 -8.83 53.61
CA ASN A 48 26.14 -10.30 53.64
C ASN A 48 26.64 -10.97 52.32
N PRO A 49 27.96 -11.04 52.09
CA PRO A 49 28.54 -11.58 50.85
C PRO A 49 28.20 -13.05 50.59
N ALA A 50 28.08 -13.83 51.68
CA ALA A 50 27.83 -15.27 51.63
C ALA A 50 26.49 -15.62 50.96
N GLN A 51 25.48 -14.75 51.07
CA GLN A 51 24.16 -14.95 50.46
C GLN A 51 24.21 -14.89 48.92
N PHE A 52 25.25 -14.28 48.35
CA PHE A 52 25.43 -14.12 46.91
C PHE A 52 26.53 -15.03 46.34
N GLY A 53 27.11 -15.92 47.18
CA GLY A 53 28.16 -16.85 46.76
C GLY A 53 29.52 -16.18 46.46
N ILE A 54 29.78 -15.00 47.05
CA ILE A 54 31.00 -14.21 46.81
C ILE A 54 31.73 -13.99 48.15
N SER A 55 33.06 -14.08 48.16
CA SER A 55 33.86 -13.76 49.36
C SER A 55 34.05 -12.26 49.54
N SER A 56 34.27 -11.81 50.79
CA SER A 56 34.52 -10.39 51.09
C SER A 56 35.78 -9.84 50.39
N GLU A 57 36.77 -10.70 50.11
CA GLU A 57 38.00 -10.32 49.40
C GLU A 57 37.77 -10.11 47.90
N GLU A 58 36.88 -10.90 47.27
CA GLU A 58 36.51 -10.74 45.86
C GLU A 58 35.63 -9.50 45.61
N LEU A 59 34.88 -9.05 46.63
CA LEU A 59 34.04 -7.84 46.55
C LEU A 59 34.86 -6.54 46.66
N ARG A 60 36.02 -6.58 47.33
CA ARG A 60 36.84 -5.40 47.63
C ARG A 60 37.35 -4.66 46.37
N PRO A 61 37.88 -5.32 45.33
CA PRO A 61 38.28 -4.65 44.08
C PRO A 61 37.11 -3.92 43.40
N LEU A 62 35.91 -4.50 43.42
CA LEU A 62 34.71 -3.89 42.86
C LEU A 62 34.32 -2.62 43.63
N LEU A 63 34.31 -2.66 44.96
CA LEU A 63 34.03 -1.50 45.81
C LEU A 63 35.05 -0.37 45.62
N VAL A 64 36.35 -0.69 45.51
CA VAL A 64 37.40 0.29 45.23
C VAL A 64 37.23 0.92 43.85
N THR A 65 36.89 0.10 42.84
CA THR A 65 36.64 0.59 41.48
C THR A 65 35.41 1.47 41.43
N LEU A 66 34.32 1.09 42.10
CA LEU A 66 33.10 1.89 42.21
C LEU A 66 33.33 3.19 42.96
N ALA A 67 34.05 3.17 44.08
CA ALA A 67 34.42 4.37 44.81
C ALA A 67 35.30 5.30 43.96
N SER A 68 36.21 4.74 43.15
CA SER A 68 37.01 5.50 42.19
C SER A 68 36.17 6.08 41.07
N ILE A 69 35.24 5.33 40.48
CA ILE A 69 34.29 5.82 39.47
C ILE A 69 33.37 6.89 40.09
N ASP A 70 32.92 6.69 41.33
CA ASP A 70 32.10 7.67 42.05
C ASP A 70 32.88 8.97 42.24
N ALA A 71 34.10 8.90 42.76
CA ALA A 71 34.95 10.06 43.02
C ALA A 71 35.43 10.78 41.75
N GLN A 72 35.66 10.05 40.65
CA GLN A 72 36.17 10.62 39.40
C GLN A 72 35.07 11.08 38.44
N LEU A 73 33.93 10.39 38.39
CA LEU A 73 32.89 10.61 37.38
C LEU A 73 31.55 11.00 38.03
N MET A 74 31.05 10.23 39.01
CA MET A 74 29.66 10.35 39.46
C MET A 74 29.37 11.59 40.32
N HIS A 75 30.37 12.20 40.97
CA HIS A 75 30.22 13.49 41.66
C HIS A 75 30.39 14.70 40.73
N GLY A 76 30.71 14.50 39.44
CA GLY A 76 30.95 15.59 38.49
C GLY A 76 32.28 16.32 38.69
N ASP A 77 33.16 15.80 39.55
CA ASP A 77 34.43 16.41 39.94
C ASP A 77 35.60 16.10 38.99
N ALA A 78 35.40 15.41 37.86
CA ALA A 78 36.52 15.00 36.98
C ALA A 78 37.42 16.18 36.54
N LEU A 79 36.79 17.33 36.27
CA LEU A 79 37.44 18.56 35.87
C LEU A 79 38.05 19.27 37.08
N ARG A 80 37.36 19.25 38.23
CA ARG A 80 37.85 19.81 39.50
C ARG A 80 39.09 19.06 39.99
N ASN A 81 39.07 17.73 39.97
CA ASN A 81 40.22 16.86 40.22
C ASN A 81 41.39 17.14 39.27
N CYS A 82 41.12 17.49 38.00
CA CYS A 82 42.18 17.91 37.07
C CYS A 82 42.78 19.28 37.42
N TYR A 83 42.01 20.16 38.06
CA TYR A 83 42.45 21.50 38.46
C TYR A 83 43.18 21.52 39.79
N GLU A 84 42.75 20.66 40.74
CA GLU A 84 43.25 20.59 42.10
C GLU A 84 44.43 19.62 42.27
N GLN A 85 44.78 18.83 41.24
CA GLN A 85 46.01 18.03 41.26
C GLN A 85 47.27 18.91 41.29
N SER A 86 48.30 18.47 42.02
CA SER A 86 49.60 19.15 42.01
C SER A 86 50.35 18.86 40.70
N PHE A 87 50.96 19.90 40.13
CA PHE A 87 51.84 19.81 38.97
C PHE A 87 53.31 20.03 39.35
N GLY A 88 53.64 19.95 40.64
CA GLY A 88 55.00 20.03 41.16
C GLY A 88 55.58 21.44 41.04
N GLU A 89 56.72 21.59 40.38
CA GLU A 89 57.44 22.88 40.23
C GLU A 89 56.63 23.98 39.50
N LEU A 90 55.59 23.59 38.75
CA LEU A 90 54.71 24.53 38.03
C LEU A 90 53.76 25.29 38.95
N ASP A 91 53.46 24.76 40.14
CA ASP A 91 52.47 25.30 41.08
C ASP A 91 52.94 26.66 41.64
N ASP A 92 54.27 26.81 41.80
CA ASP A 92 54.93 28.00 42.36
C ASP A 92 55.66 28.88 41.30
N ASP A 93 55.64 28.51 40.01
CA ASP A 93 56.35 29.27 38.97
C ASP A 93 55.64 30.59 38.62
N GLN A 94 56.19 31.67 39.17
CA GLN A 94 55.72 33.05 38.94
C GLN A 94 55.72 33.45 37.46
N LYS A 95 56.76 33.06 36.70
CA LYS A 95 56.89 33.42 35.28
C LYS A 95 55.85 32.69 34.44
N PHE A 96 55.62 31.41 34.76
CA PHE A 96 54.58 30.62 34.12
C PHE A 96 53.18 31.21 34.38
N ARG A 97 52.88 31.56 35.64
CA ARG A 97 51.61 32.21 36.03
C ARG A 97 51.36 33.49 35.24
N ASP A 98 52.34 34.39 35.18
CA ASP A 98 52.19 35.68 34.52
C ASP A 98 52.06 35.53 32.99
N LEU A 99 52.78 34.57 32.41
CA LEU A 99 52.67 34.24 30.98
C LEU A 99 51.31 33.62 30.64
N MET A 100 50.80 32.73 31.50
CA MET A 100 49.48 32.12 31.34
C MET A 100 48.37 33.17 31.40
N LYS A 101 48.42 34.09 32.38
CA LYS A 101 47.52 35.23 32.48
C LYS A 101 47.53 36.07 31.20
N ALA A 102 48.71 36.48 30.75
CA ALA A 102 48.87 37.30 29.55
C ALA A 102 48.26 36.60 28.32
N THR A 103 48.52 35.30 28.17
CA THR A 103 48.00 34.48 27.07
C THR A 103 46.47 34.37 27.11
N ILE A 104 45.86 34.12 28.28
CA ILE A 104 44.40 34.03 28.43
C ILE A 104 43.73 35.37 28.07
N LEU A 105 44.27 36.49 28.54
CA LEU A 105 43.75 37.81 28.24
C LEU A 105 43.89 38.17 26.76
N GLU A 106 45.03 37.84 26.14
CA GLU A 106 45.23 38.03 24.69
C GLU A 106 44.28 37.16 23.87
N MET A 107 44.08 35.89 24.25
CA MET A 107 43.11 35.02 23.59
C MET A 107 41.68 35.53 23.74
N TYR A 108 41.33 36.10 24.90
CA TYR A 108 40.01 36.71 25.12
C TYR A 108 39.82 37.97 24.28
N THR A 109 40.81 38.87 24.20
CA THR A 109 40.68 40.10 23.37
C THR A 109 40.58 39.78 21.89
N GLN A 110 41.33 38.79 21.40
CA GLN A 110 41.19 38.30 20.03
C GLN A 110 39.80 37.70 19.79
N TRP A 111 39.30 36.90 20.73
CA TRP A 111 37.96 36.32 20.65
C TRP A 111 36.86 37.39 20.70
N GLU A 112 36.97 38.37 21.60
CA GLU A 112 35.98 39.46 21.77
C GLU A 112 35.95 40.39 20.55
N GLY A 113 37.12 40.71 19.99
CA GLY A 113 37.22 41.46 18.74
C GLY A 113 36.54 40.72 17.58
N THR A 114 36.81 39.41 17.45
CA THR A 114 36.19 38.56 16.43
C THR A 114 34.68 38.46 16.65
N ALA A 115 34.24 38.29 17.89
CA ALA A 115 32.82 38.21 18.30
C ALA A 115 32.05 39.52 18.10
N ALA A 116 32.75 40.66 17.98
CA ALA A 116 32.14 41.94 17.67
C ALA A 116 31.97 42.15 16.16
N SER A 117 32.85 41.58 15.35
CA SER A 117 32.86 41.74 13.88
C SER A 117 32.23 40.59 13.10
N ASP A 118 32.27 39.38 13.64
CA ASP A 118 31.82 38.13 13.03
C ASP A 118 31.24 37.22 14.12
N GLN A 119 30.88 35.98 13.76
CA GLN A 119 30.26 35.06 14.71
C GLN A 119 31.22 34.59 15.80
N PRO A 120 30.78 34.62 17.07
CA PRO A 120 31.62 34.24 18.20
C PRO A 120 31.92 32.73 18.21
N ASP A 121 33.22 32.38 18.35
CA ASP A 121 33.67 30.99 18.40
C ASP A 121 33.37 30.36 19.77
N LYS A 122 32.36 29.49 19.79
CA LYS A 122 31.93 28.73 20.96
C LYS A 122 33.05 27.86 21.54
N ARG A 123 33.84 27.20 20.69
CA ARG A 123 34.89 26.26 21.14
C ARG A 123 36.04 26.98 21.81
N GLN A 124 36.42 28.13 21.25
CA GLN A 124 37.43 28.98 21.84
C GLN A 124 36.93 29.55 23.17
N LEU A 125 35.66 29.96 23.26
CA LEU A 125 35.07 30.39 24.52
C LEU A 125 35.06 29.27 25.57
N THR A 126 34.68 28.03 25.22
CA THR A 126 34.75 26.89 26.16
C THR A 126 36.15 26.70 26.72
N ALA A 127 37.16 26.72 25.86
CA ALA A 127 38.55 26.59 26.26
C ALA A 127 38.99 27.77 27.15
N LEU A 128 38.63 29.00 26.80
CA LEU A 128 38.94 30.21 27.57
C LEU A 128 38.32 30.15 28.97
N THR A 129 37.04 29.78 29.08
CA THR A 129 36.35 29.65 30.36
C THR A 129 37.01 28.57 31.24
N CYS A 130 37.32 27.40 30.67
CA CYS A 130 38.01 26.33 31.40
C CYS A 130 39.42 26.74 31.85
N LEU A 131 40.19 27.44 30.99
CA LEU A 131 41.54 27.92 31.31
C LEU A 131 41.51 29.02 32.38
N ALA A 132 40.50 29.89 32.36
CA ALA A 132 40.34 30.94 33.36
C ALA A 132 39.98 30.36 34.74
N VAL A 133 39.10 29.35 34.79
CA VAL A 133 38.77 28.62 36.01
C VAL A 133 40.01 27.89 36.54
N PHE A 134 40.73 27.17 35.68
CA PHE A 134 41.99 26.52 36.06
C PHE A 134 43.02 27.51 36.61
N TYR A 135 43.26 28.63 35.91
CA TYR A 135 44.17 29.68 36.38
C TYR A 135 43.78 30.22 37.77
N HIS A 136 42.48 30.42 38.01
CA HIS A 136 42.01 30.94 39.28
C HIS A 136 42.16 29.94 40.44
N ILE A 137 41.79 28.68 40.23
CA ILE A 137 41.86 27.62 41.25
C ILE A 137 43.32 27.25 41.54
N HIS A 138 44.11 27.01 40.50
CA HIS A 138 45.48 26.50 40.62
C HIS A 138 46.44 27.49 41.30
N PHE A 139 46.32 28.80 41.02
CA PHE A 139 47.18 29.84 41.62
C PHE A 139 46.56 30.55 42.83
N GLY A 140 45.57 29.93 43.47
CA GLY A 140 45.01 30.38 44.76
C GLY A 140 44.23 31.70 44.71
N GLY A 141 43.58 32.02 43.58
CA GLY A 141 42.56 33.08 43.49
C GLY A 141 43.03 34.53 43.70
N LYS A 142 44.33 34.79 43.85
CA LYS A 142 44.88 36.13 44.17
C LYS A 142 44.58 37.18 43.09
N ASP A 143 44.50 36.76 41.82
CA ASP A 143 44.23 37.65 40.70
C ASP A 143 42.82 37.46 40.13
N LYS A 144 41.97 38.44 40.40
CA LYS A 144 40.55 38.46 40.03
C LYS A 144 40.28 39.07 38.66
N LYS A 145 41.31 39.63 37.99
CA LYS A 145 41.16 40.38 36.73
C LYS A 145 40.72 39.48 35.59
N VAL A 146 41.33 38.31 35.43
CA VAL A 146 41.04 37.37 34.34
C VAL A 146 39.58 36.95 34.33
N VAL A 147 39.06 36.49 35.47
CA VAL A 147 37.69 36.00 35.61
C VAL A 147 36.67 37.15 35.44
N LYS A 148 36.97 38.34 35.97
CA LYS A 148 36.12 39.53 35.79
C LYS A 148 36.06 40.00 34.34
N THR A 149 37.18 39.92 33.61
CA THR A 149 37.21 40.23 32.17
C THR A 149 36.41 39.20 31.37
N LEU A 150 36.64 37.89 31.59
CA LEU A 150 35.90 36.84 30.92
C LEU A 150 34.40 36.87 31.22
N TRP A 151 33.99 37.34 32.41
CA TRP A 151 32.56 37.47 32.74
C TRP A 151 31.78 38.23 31.68
N ASN A 152 32.38 39.23 31.04
CA ASN A 152 31.74 40.02 29.98
C ASN A 152 31.38 39.22 28.73
N SER A 153 31.82 37.95 28.59
CA SER A 153 31.43 37.09 27.47
C SER A 153 29.92 36.89 27.36
N HIS A 154 29.17 36.99 28.47
CA HIS A 154 27.69 36.88 28.46
C HIS A 154 27.04 37.95 27.58
N LYS A 155 27.69 39.10 27.35
CA LYS A 155 27.18 40.16 26.46
C LYS A 155 27.21 39.77 24.99
N LYS A 156 28.00 38.75 24.62
CA LYS A 156 28.17 38.25 23.24
C LYS A 156 27.50 36.91 23.03
N ILE A 157 27.80 35.93 23.89
CA ILE A 157 27.08 34.66 23.93
C ILE A 157 26.76 34.33 25.39
N VAL A 158 25.47 34.20 25.70
CA VAL A 158 25.02 33.73 27.01
C VAL A 158 25.04 32.20 27.12
N THR A 159 24.55 31.51 26.08
CA THR A 159 24.37 30.07 26.07
C THR A 159 24.64 29.45 24.70
N TYR A 160 25.07 28.18 24.67
CA TYR A 160 25.20 27.42 23.44
C TYR A 160 25.24 25.90 23.64
N HIS A 161 24.82 25.18 22.60
CA HIS A 161 25.00 23.73 22.49
C HIS A 161 26.48 23.30 22.57
N LEU A 162 26.77 22.34 23.45
CA LEU A 162 28.11 21.78 23.67
C LEU A 162 28.28 20.42 22.96
N VAL A 163 27.61 19.38 23.47
CA VAL A 163 27.63 18.00 22.96
C VAL A 163 26.29 17.33 23.33
N GLY A 164 25.77 16.47 22.44
CA GLY A 164 24.56 15.70 22.73
C GLY A 164 23.31 16.58 22.81
N ASP A 165 22.55 16.45 23.89
CA ASP A 165 21.42 17.30 24.28
C ASP A 165 21.83 18.43 25.25
N ILE A 166 23.13 18.65 25.47
CA ILE A 166 23.61 19.57 26.51
C ILE A 166 23.78 20.98 25.97
N VAL A 167 23.00 21.90 26.54
CA VAL A 167 23.15 23.35 26.39
C VAL A 167 23.98 23.90 27.56
N TRP A 168 25.11 24.53 27.25
CA TRP A 168 26.08 25.01 28.23
C TRP A 168 26.04 26.52 28.40
N LEU A 169 26.09 26.98 29.66
CA LEU A 169 26.14 28.38 30.04
C LEU A 169 27.52 28.67 30.68
N PRO A 170 28.46 29.30 29.95
CA PRO A 170 29.83 29.50 30.44
C PRO A 170 29.91 30.29 31.75
N CYS A 171 29.09 31.34 31.88
CA CYS A 171 29.11 32.18 33.09
C CYS A 171 28.47 31.48 34.30
N SER A 172 27.43 30.66 34.09
CA SER A 172 26.87 29.81 35.14
C SER A 172 27.88 28.76 35.61
N PHE A 173 28.64 28.18 34.66
CA PHE A 173 29.76 27.29 34.98
C PHE A 173 30.82 28.00 35.84
N MET A 174 31.25 29.21 35.47
CA MET A 174 32.20 29.97 36.29
C MET A 174 31.68 30.28 37.70
N LEU A 175 30.39 30.60 37.86
CA LEU A 175 29.78 30.81 39.18
C LEU A 175 29.78 29.55 40.04
N ARG A 176 29.63 28.38 39.42
CA ARG A 176 29.64 27.09 40.12
C ARG A 176 31.03 26.73 40.61
N GLU A 177 32.05 26.89 39.77
CA GLU A 177 33.43 26.51 40.11
C GLU A 177 34.16 27.56 40.97
N ILE A 178 33.74 28.83 40.93
CA ILE A 178 34.38 29.93 41.66
C ILE A 178 33.38 30.60 42.61
N ALA A 179 33.37 30.15 43.88
CA ALA A 179 32.43 30.62 44.90
C ALA A 179 32.46 32.15 45.13
N GLU A 180 33.64 32.78 45.06
CA GLU A 180 33.79 34.23 45.27
C GLU A 180 33.29 35.09 44.10
N LEU A 181 33.06 34.49 42.93
CA LEU A 181 32.78 35.24 41.70
C LEU A 181 31.51 36.06 41.81
N GLY A 182 30.46 35.53 42.46
CA GLY A 182 29.18 36.21 42.64
C GLY A 182 29.28 37.55 43.39
N GLY A 183 30.33 37.75 44.20
CA GLY A 183 30.61 39.03 44.87
C GLY A 183 31.46 40.01 44.05
N LEU A 184 32.10 39.56 42.97
CA LEU A 184 33.07 40.34 42.17
C LEU A 184 32.48 40.98 40.92
N VAL A 185 31.31 40.49 40.49
CA VAL A 185 30.60 40.92 39.28
C VAL A 185 29.26 41.56 39.63
N ASP A 186 28.66 42.26 38.68
CA ASP A 186 27.40 42.97 38.90
C ASP A 186 26.23 42.01 39.19
N LYS A 187 25.49 42.25 40.28
CA LYS A 187 24.38 41.38 40.73
C LYS A 187 23.25 41.26 39.70
N LYS A 188 22.97 42.31 38.91
CA LYS A 188 21.95 42.25 37.85
C LYS A 188 22.42 41.33 36.72
N SER A 189 23.69 41.39 36.34
CA SER A 189 24.26 40.47 35.34
C SER A 189 24.24 39.00 35.79
N VAL A 190 24.43 38.74 37.09
CA VAL A 190 24.29 37.38 37.68
C VAL A 190 22.84 36.91 37.61
N GLN A 191 21.89 37.74 38.03
CA GLN A 191 20.46 37.43 37.92
C GLN A 191 20.03 37.20 36.47
N PHE A 192 20.54 38.01 35.53
CA PHE A 192 20.30 37.81 34.10
C PHE A 192 20.82 36.46 33.64
N VAL A 193 22.09 36.11 33.90
CA VAL A 193 22.68 34.83 33.46
C VAL A 193 21.94 33.63 34.05
N LEU A 194 21.56 33.68 35.33
CA LEU A 194 20.83 32.60 35.99
C LEU A 194 19.36 32.52 35.53
N GLY A 195 18.71 33.66 35.33
CA GLY A 195 17.34 33.77 34.81
C GLY A 195 17.22 33.52 33.31
N THR A 196 18.32 33.62 32.55
CA THR A 196 18.35 33.38 31.10
C THR A 196 17.91 31.97 30.78
N LYS A 197 18.20 30.96 31.60
CA LYS A 197 17.65 29.61 31.36
C LYS A 197 16.12 29.68 31.26
N GLN A 198 15.41 30.27 32.21
CA GLN A 198 13.94 30.34 32.15
C GLN A 198 13.42 31.31 31.07
N GLN A 199 13.99 32.52 30.96
CA GLN A 199 13.51 33.56 30.03
C GLN A 199 13.83 33.31 28.54
N LEU A 200 14.99 32.72 28.23
CA LEU A 200 15.40 32.43 26.85
C LEU A 200 14.51 31.34 26.25
N PHE A 201 14.08 30.38 27.07
CA PHE A 201 13.23 29.29 26.62
C PHE A 201 11.79 29.75 26.41
N ASP A 202 11.28 30.63 27.29
CA ASP A 202 9.90 31.10 27.21
C ASP A 202 9.64 32.11 26.09
N ASP A 203 10.48 33.14 25.95
CA ASP A 203 10.21 34.28 25.07
C ASP A 203 11.10 34.32 23.80
N GLN A 204 12.30 33.74 23.83
CA GLN A 204 13.28 33.89 22.74
C GLN A 204 13.32 32.71 21.76
N SER A 205 12.76 31.54 22.13
CA SER A 205 12.72 30.37 21.23
C SER A 205 12.03 30.66 19.88
N PRO A 206 10.84 31.31 19.83
CA PRO A 206 10.21 31.65 18.56
C PRO A 206 11.04 32.65 17.74
N ALA A 207 11.71 33.60 18.40
CA ALA A 207 12.59 34.57 17.73
C ALA A 207 13.80 33.87 17.08
N MET A 208 14.42 32.91 17.77
CA MET A 208 15.53 32.12 17.22
C MET A 208 15.08 31.22 16.05
N ILE A 209 13.87 30.65 16.11
CA ILE A 209 13.29 29.89 14.98
C ILE A 209 13.07 30.80 13.78
N ASN A 210 12.50 32.00 14.00
CA ASN A 210 12.27 32.97 12.93
C ASN A 210 13.61 33.47 12.32
N GLU A 211 14.63 33.69 13.14
CA GLU A 211 15.98 34.04 12.66
C GLU A 211 16.60 32.90 11.85
N ALA A 212 16.48 31.65 12.32
CA ALA A 212 16.96 30.48 11.57
C ALA A 212 16.23 30.33 10.23
N HIS A 213 14.92 30.64 10.20
CA HIS A 213 14.10 30.65 9.00
C HIS A 213 14.51 31.76 8.02
N ALA A 214 14.85 32.96 8.52
CA ALA A 214 15.40 34.03 7.68
C ALA A 214 16.71 33.60 6.99
N PHE A 215 17.61 32.92 7.71
CA PHE A 215 18.82 32.34 7.10
C PHE A 215 18.51 31.24 6.07
N ALA A 216 17.40 30.51 6.22
CA ALA A 216 16.96 29.54 5.22
C ALA A 216 16.57 30.24 3.91
N GLY A 217 15.91 31.40 3.97
CA GLY A 217 15.64 32.25 2.80
C GLY A 217 16.93 32.79 2.14
N GLU A 218 17.91 33.24 2.93
CA GLU A 218 19.22 33.64 2.41
C GLU A 218 19.97 32.47 1.73
N ALA A 219 19.85 31.26 2.29
CA ALA A 219 20.44 30.05 1.73
C ALA A 219 19.86 29.69 0.35
N GLU A 220 18.56 29.89 0.12
CA GLU A 220 17.96 29.69 -1.19
C GLU A 220 18.48 30.67 -2.24
N GLN A 221 18.59 31.95 -1.88
CA GLN A 221 19.18 32.97 -2.75
C GLN A 221 20.65 32.67 -3.05
N TRP A 222 21.41 32.23 -2.04
CA TRP A 222 22.79 31.81 -2.21
C TRP A 222 22.91 30.60 -3.14
N LEU A 223 22.04 29.59 -2.99
CA LEU A 223 21.98 28.41 -3.86
C LEU A 223 21.73 28.79 -5.32
N ALA A 224 20.79 29.68 -5.58
CA ALA A 224 20.51 30.16 -6.94
C ALA A 224 21.73 30.87 -7.54
N THR A 225 22.34 31.79 -6.78
CA THR A 225 23.48 32.59 -7.23
C THR A 225 24.72 31.72 -7.49
N PHE A 226 25.07 30.84 -6.54
CA PHE A 226 26.27 30.03 -6.65
C PHE A 226 26.12 28.92 -7.70
N ARG A 227 24.91 28.39 -7.91
CA ARG A 227 24.61 27.48 -9.03
C ARG A 227 24.90 28.14 -10.38
N LEU A 228 24.52 29.41 -10.56
CA LEU A 228 24.83 30.15 -11.79
C LEU A 228 26.35 30.33 -11.95
N GLN A 229 27.07 30.70 -10.90
CA GLN A 229 28.53 30.87 -10.95
C GLN A 229 29.26 29.58 -11.34
N LEU A 230 28.81 28.43 -10.83
CA LEU A 230 29.35 27.13 -11.23
C LEU A 230 28.95 26.73 -12.65
N GLY A 231 27.74 27.07 -13.10
CA GLY A 231 27.23 26.78 -14.44
C GLY A 231 27.88 27.59 -15.56
N VAL A 232 28.28 28.83 -15.29
CA VAL A 232 29.04 29.69 -16.23
C VAL A 232 30.40 29.07 -16.59
N HIS A 233 30.99 28.29 -15.68
CA HIS A 233 32.23 27.55 -15.90
C HIS A 233 31.91 26.11 -16.34
N GLY A 234 31.30 25.97 -17.53
CA GLY A 234 31.05 24.69 -18.17
C GLY A 234 32.34 23.84 -18.28
N LYS A 235 32.20 22.55 -18.64
CA LYS A 235 33.30 21.56 -18.59
C LYS A 235 34.62 21.94 -19.29
N ASN A 236 34.64 23.00 -20.11
CA ASN A 236 35.77 23.39 -20.97
C ASN A 236 36.33 24.81 -20.72
N VAL A 237 35.93 25.51 -19.64
CA VAL A 237 36.51 26.84 -19.31
C VAL A 237 37.45 26.70 -18.10
N GLU A 238 38.72 27.00 -18.29
CA GLU A 238 39.70 27.02 -17.18
C GLU A 238 39.34 28.10 -16.16
N ARG A 239 39.31 27.74 -14.87
CA ARG A 239 39.04 28.70 -13.79
C ARG A 239 40.29 29.53 -13.51
N THR A 240 40.14 30.85 -13.47
CA THR A 240 41.26 31.71 -13.04
C THR A 240 41.49 31.58 -11.53
N ALA A 241 42.72 31.87 -11.08
CA ALA A 241 43.05 31.91 -9.65
C ALA A 241 42.18 32.92 -8.87
N THR A 242 41.87 34.07 -9.49
CA THR A 242 41.01 35.10 -8.91
C THR A 242 39.57 34.65 -8.76
N ASP A 243 39.04 33.89 -9.72
CA ASP A 243 37.69 33.33 -9.63
C ASP A 243 37.61 32.25 -8.55
N CYS A 244 38.65 31.42 -8.42
CA CYS A 244 38.73 30.41 -7.37
C CYS A 244 38.74 31.03 -5.96
N LEU A 245 39.42 32.16 -5.77
CA LEU A 245 39.39 32.88 -4.48
C LEU A 245 37.99 33.40 -4.15
N LYS A 246 37.31 34.03 -5.10
CA LYS A 246 35.93 34.52 -4.93
C LYS A 246 34.96 33.36 -4.67
N GLN A 247 35.10 32.26 -5.40
CA GLN A 247 34.26 31.08 -5.25
C GLN A 247 34.55 30.34 -3.93
N ALA A 248 35.79 30.34 -3.45
CA ALA A 248 36.13 29.80 -2.14
C ALA A 248 35.47 30.60 -1.00
N ASP A 249 35.41 31.92 -1.12
CA ASP A 249 34.65 32.77 -0.19
C ASP A 249 33.14 32.44 -0.24
N GLN A 250 32.58 32.12 -1.41
CA GLN A 250 31.20 31.64 -1.51
C GLN A 250 31.00 30.29 -0.81
N VAL A 251 31.93 29.34 -0.97
CA VAL A 251 31.87 28.04 -0.25
C VAL A 251 31.87 28.27 1.27
N LEU A 252 32.72 29.17 1.76
CA LEU A 252 32.74 29.54 3.18
C LEU A 252 31.45 30.24 3.62
N ARG A 253 30.87 31.11 2.78
CA ARG A 253 29.57 31.75 3.04
C ARG A 253 28.45 30.72 3.16
N GLY A 254 28.36 29.77 2.23
CA GLY A 254 27.39 28.68 2.30
C GLY A 254 27.57 27.82 3.56
N ALA A 255 28.82 27.53 3.94
CA ALA A 255 29.11 26.82 5.19
C ALA A 255 28.70 27.62 6.44
N ARG A 256 28.86 28.95 6.43
CA ARG A 256 28.42 29.84 7.53
C ARG A 256 26.91 29.87 7.66
N LEU A 257 26.16 29.96 6.55
CA LEU A 257 24.69 29.90 6.56
C LEU A 257 24.19 28.61 7.21
N CYS A 258 24.74 27.45 6.81
CA CYS A 258 24.46 26.18 7.47
C CYS A 258 24.78 26.20 8.98
N ASP A 259 25.96 26.69 9.35
CA ASP A 259 26.39 26.73 10.75
C ASP A 259 25.51 27.65 11.60
N SER A 260 25.03 28.78 11.06
CA SER A 260 24.07 29.67 11.72
C SER A 260 22.75 28.94 12.00
N MET A 261 22.14 28.35 10.96
CA MET A 261 20.89 27.61 11.08
C MET A 261 21.00 26.45 12.08
N VAL A 262 22.04 25.62 11.96
CA VAL A 262 22.26 24.47 12.86
C VAL A 262 22.50 24.92 14.30
N ARG A 263 23.23 26.02 14.54
CA ARG A 263 23.48 26.52 15.90
C ARG A 263 22.22 27.07 16.56
N LEU A 264 21.38 27.79 15.83
CA LEU A 264 20.10 28.29 16.34
C LEU A 264 19.19 27.11 16.67
N LEU A 265 19.00 26.18 15.72
CA LEU A 265 18.17 24.99 15.94
C LEU A 265 18.66 24.13 17.10
N LYS A 266 19.97 23.87 17.23
CA LYS A 266 20.51 23.13 18.39
C LYS A 266 20.24 23.81 19.72
N THR A 267 20.19 25.13 19.75
CA THR A 267 19.94 25.88 20.98
C THR A 267 18.46 25.83 21.35
N VAL A 268 17.57 25.86 20.36
CA VAL A 268 16.10 25.77 20.54
C VAL A 268 15.66 24.32 20.86
N VAL A 269 16.16 23.34 20.12
CA VAL A 269 15.73 21.93 20.24
C VAL A 269 16.19 21.31 21.57
N HIS A 270 17.37 21.68 22.07
CA HIS A 270 17.93 21.14 23.33
C HIS A 270 17.78 22.08 24.52
N SER A 271 16.92 23.08 24.38
CA SER A 271 16.60 24.04 25.42
C SER A 271 15.78 23.32 26.50
N ASP A 272 16.42 23.03 27.64
CA ASP A 272 15.96 22.10 28.69
C ASP A 272 14.60 22.48 29.31
N SER A 273 13.53 22.05 28.65
CA SER A 273 12.23 21.81 29.26
C SER A 273 11.60 20.62 28.55
N ARG A 274 11.92 19.42 29.02
CA ARG A 274 11.28 18.15 28.58
C ARG A 274 9.74 18.13 28.75
N GLU A 275 9.16 19.24 29.23
CA GLU A 275 7.74 19.48 29.43
C GLU A 275 7.12 20.49 28.45
N ARG A 276 7.91 21.22 27.62
CA ARG A 276 7.33 22.12 26.61
C ARG A 276 6.92 21.36 25.37
N ARG A 277 5.62 21.48 25.05
CA ARG A 277 5.09 21.10 23.73
C ARG A 277 5.40 22.22 22.74
N LEU A 278 6.29 21.97 21.79
CA LEU A 278 6.48 22.87 20.64
C LEU A 278 5.15 23.02 19.89
N ALA A 279 4.79 24.25 19.51
CA ALA A 279 3.62 24.49 18.67
C ALA A 279 3.82 23.85 17.28
N LYS A 280 2.72 23.38 16.66
CA LYS A 280 2.75 22.77 15.31
C LYS A 280 3.39 23.73 14.29
N SER A 281 3.10 25.03 14.38
CA SER A 281 3.68 26.07 13.51
C SER A 281 5.19 26.19 13.63
N ASP A 282 5.73 26.03 14.83
CA ASP A 282 7.17 26.16 15.08
C ASP A 282 7.91 24.90 14.62
N ALA A 283 7.31 23.72 14.81
CA ALA A 283 7.84 22.46 14.28
C ALA A 283 7.97 22.51 12.75
N ILE A 284 6.96 23.04 12.05
CA ILE A 284 7.00 23.21 10.57
C ILE A 284 8.20 24.06 10.15
N LYS A 285 8.37 25.24 10.75
CA LYS A 285 9.52 26.12 10.46
C LYS A 285 10.86 25.44 10.73
N ILE A 286 10.96 24.66 11.82
CA ILE A 286 12.17 23.88 12.09
C ILE A 286 12.46 22.91 10.93
N PHE A 287 11.46 22.18 10.43
CA PHE A 287 11.66 21.26 9.31
C PHE A 287 11.96 21.96 7.98
N GLU A 288 11.41 23.15 7.73
CA GLU A 288 11.79 23.98 6.57
C GLU A 288 13.28 24.39 6.64
N VAL A 289 13.75 24.81 7.82
CA VAL A 289 15.17 25.12 8.04
C VAL A 289 16.05 23.86 7.87
N VAL A 290 15.62 22.71 8.41
CA VAL A 290 16.31 21.42 8.24
C VAL A 290 16.40 21.03 6.77
N TYR A 291 15.31 21.21 6.02
CA TYR A 291 15.31 21.01 4.57
C TYR A 291 16.32 21.92 3.88
N SER A 292 16.36 23.22 4.21
CA SER A 292 17.32 24.16 3.62
C SER A 292 18.78 23.75 3.87
N ILE A 293 19.10 23.32 5.11
CA ILE A 293 20.42 22.75 5.45
C ILE A 293 20.75 21.54 4.57
N LYS A 294 19.77 20.64 4.35
CA LYS A 294 19.95 19.43 3.53
C LYS A 294 19.97 19.70 2.02
N SER A 295 19.29 20.74 1.56
CA SER A 295 19.38 21.25 0.20
C SER A 295 20.80 21.74 -0.11
N LEU A 296 21.39 22.52 0.80
CA LEU A 296 22.81 22.93 0.74
C LEU A 296 23.74 21.72 0.76
N ALA A 297 23.52 20.75 1.65
CA ALA A 297 24.31 19.52 1.73
C ALA A 297 24.31 18.75 0.41
N ARG A 298 23.12 18.58 -0.20
CA ARG A 298 22.95 17.93 -1.50
C ARG A 298 23.65 18.71 -2.61
N PHE A 299 23.52 20.03 -2.62
CA PHE A 299 24.21 20.89 -3.59
C PHE A 299 25.73 20.72 -3.52
N PHE A 300 26.31 20.73 -2.31
CA PHE A 300 27.74 20.51 -2.11
C PHE A 300 28.19 19.12 -2.55
N ALA A 301 27.36 18.09 -2.32
CA ALA A 301 27.67 16.73 -2.74
C ALA A 301 27.66 16.57 -4.27
N VAL A 302 26.66 17.15 -4.95
CA VAL A 302 26.55 17.11 -6.42
C VAL A 302 27.72 17.82 -7.09
N HIS A 303 28.16 18.96 -6.55
CA HIS A 303 29.24 19.77 -7.12
C HIS A 303 30.60 19.53 -6.44
N TRP A 304 30.79 18.38 -5.77
CA TRP A 304 31.95 18.13 -4.94
C TRP A 304 33.28 18.23 -5.70
N SER A 305 33.33 17.79 -6.96
CA SER A 305 34.52 17.88 -7.80
C SER A 305 34.96 19.33 -8.00
N ALA A 306 34.04 20.21 -8.41
CA ALA A 306 34.31 21.64 -8.60
C ALA A 306 34.71 22.31 -7.28
N ILE A 307 33.98 22.02 -6.19
CA ILE A 307 34.29 22.58 -4.86
C ILE A 307 35.70 22.18 -4.40
N LYS A 308 36.08 20.92 -4.62
CA LYS A 308 37.42 20.43 -4.28
C LYS A 308 38.50 21.20 -5.03
N GLU A 309 38.33 21.38 -6.33
CA GLU A 309 39.25 22.14 -7.19
C GLU A 309 39.36 23.60 -6.71
N ILE A 310 38.23 24.27 -6.50
CA ILE A 310 38.16 25.65 -6.00
C ILE A 310 38.92 25.79 -4.68
N CYS A 311 38.67 24.88 -3.71
CA CYS A 311 39.35 24.92 -2.42
C CYS A 311 40.87 24.68 -2.55
N GLN A 312 41.29 23.77 -3.43
CA GLN A 312 42.71 23.49 -3.65
C GLN A 312 43.44 24.67 -4.30
N MET A 313 42.84 25.31 -5.31
CA MET A 313 43.41 26.49 -5.96
C MET A 313 43.44 27.69 -5.01
N ALA A 314 42.39 27.91 -4.23
CA ALA A 314 42.38 28.97 -3.22
C ALA A 314 43.44 28.74 -2.13
N ALA A 315 43.57 27.52 -1.62
CA ALA A 315 44.61 27.16 -0.64
C ALA A 315 46.02 27.41 -1.21
N HIS A 316 46.25 27.04 -2.48
CA HIS A 316 47.51 27.32 -3.16
C HIS A 316 47.83 28.83 -3.22
N GLN A 317 46.84 29.67 -3.54
CA GLN A 317 47.00 31.12 -3.58
C GLN A 317 47.26 31.71 -2.19
N TYR A 318 46.55 31.25 -1.15
CA TYR A 318 46.81 31.69 0.22
C TYR A 318 48.23 31.34 0.70
N ARG A 319 48.73 30.18 0.28
CA ARG A 319 50.08 29.71 0.57
C ARG A 319 51.15 30.57 -0.09
N LEU A 320 50.96 30.94 -1.36
CA LEU A 320 51.85 31.89 -2.05
C LEU A 320 51.89 33.24 -1.34
N ASN A 321 50.73 33.78 -0.94
CA ASN A 321 50.66 35.03 -0.19
C ASN A 321 51.34 34.93 1.18
N ALA A 322 51.22 33.79 1.87
CA ALA A 322 51.91 33.55 3.12
C ALA A 322 53.44 33.49 2.94
N LEU A 323 53.93 32.87 1.86
CA LEU A 323 55.36 32.82 1.52
C LEU A 323 55.93 34.23 1.26
N LEU A 324 55.19 35.11 0.58
CA LEU A 324 55.59 36.50 0.39
C LEU A 324 55.78 37.27 1.70
N LEU A 325 54.90 37.03 2.69
CA LEU A 325 55.04 37.60 4.03
C LEU A 325 56.23 37.00 4.80
N ILE A 326 56.50 35.71 4.61
CA ILE A 326 57.66 35.04 5.20
C ILE A 326 58.97 35.60 4.64
N ASP A 327 59.04 35.88 3.34
CA ASP A 327 60.26 36.43 2.73
C ASP A 327 60.54 37.85 3.23
N LYS A 328 59.51 38.67 3.45
CA LYS A 328 59.66 39.96 4.15
C LYS A 328 60.19 39.79 5.58
N ALA A 329 59.66 38.83 6.33
CA ALA A 329 60.13 38.55 7.70
C ALA A 329 61.58 38.05 7.72
N ARG A 330 61.97 37.19 6.75
CA ARG A 330 63.35 36.72 6.56
C ARG A 330 64.30 37.87 6.26
N ALA A 331 63.92 38.82 5.40
CA ALA A 331 64.72 40.00 5.10
C ALA A 331 64.98 40.83 6.37
N ASN A 332 63.93 41.13 7.14
CA ASN A 332 64.06 41.85 8.42
C ASN A 332 64.96 41.10 9.43
N CYS A 333 64.83 39.76 9.53
CA CYS A 333 65.70 38.96 10.40
C CYS A 333 67.17 38.95 9.96
N ARG A 334 67.45 39.02 8.64
CA ARG A 334 68.81 39.15 8.10
C ARG A 334 69.41 40.52 8.44
N GLU A 335 68.64 41.59 8.27
CA GLU A 335 69.06 42.96 8.61
C GLU A 335 69.32 43.14 10.11
N THR A 336 68.52 42.50 10.97
CA THR A 336 68.64 42.60 12.43
C THR A 336 69.60 41.59 13.07
N GLY A 337 70.26 40.73 12.28
CA GLY A 337 71.28 39.78 12.75
C GLY A 337 70.76 38.62 13.62
N LYS A 338 69.45 38.32 13.61
CA LYS A 338 68.83 37.32 14.50
C LYS A 338 68.74 35.94 13.84
N MET A 339 69.86 35.21 13.81
CA MET A 339 69.99 33.94 13.11
C MET A 339 69.03 32.84 13.58
N GLU A 340 68.73 32.75 14.87
CA GLU A 340 67.77 31.77 15.41
C GLU A 340 66.35 31.98 14.87
N ARG A 341 65.92 33.24 14.76
CA ARG A 341 64.61 33.58 14.20
C ARG A 341 64.57 33.31 12.71
N LEU A 342 65.66 33.60 12.00
CA LEU A 342 65.79 33.30 10.58
C LEU A 342 65.65 31.79 10.31
N ALA A 343 66.24 30.94 11.15
CA ALA A 343 66.08 29.49 11.07
C ALA A 343 64.62 29.06 11.24
N ALA A 344 63.89 29.65 12.20
CA ALA A 344 62.45 29.38 12.38
C ALA A 344 61.64 29.75 11.13
N TRP A 345 61.88 30.92 10.54
CA TRP A 345 61.23 31.32 9.28
C TRP A 345 61.59 30.42 8.09
N ASN A 346 62.80 29.84 8.06
CA ASN A 346 63.19 28.88 7.03
C ASN A 346 62.39 27.58 7.11
N VAL A 347 62.24 27.04 8.32
CA VAL A 347 61.39 25.87 8.57
C VAL A 347 59.94 26.17 8.18
N ALA A 348 59.44 27.38 8.49
CA ALA A 348 58.08 27.78 8.12
C ALA A 348 57.87 27.80 6.60
N ALA A 349 58.81 28.33 5.83
CA ALA A 349 58.68 28.37 4.37
C ALA A 349 58.78 26.98 3.75
N GLU A 350 59.68 26.12 4.22
CA GLU A 350 59.82 24.75 3.74
C GLU A 350 58.55 23.92 4.01
N ALA A 351 57.93 24.14 5.18
CA ALA A 351 56.65 23.54 5.52
C ALA A 351 55.51 23.98 4.58
N LEU A 352 55.54 25.22 4.07
CA LEU A 352 54.51 25.78 3.18
C LEU A 352 54.82 25.61 1.68
N LEU A 353 56.06 25.35 1.26
CA LEU A 353 56.38 25.09 -0.16
C LEU A 353 55.78 23.76 -0.64
N SER A 354 55.62 22.81 0.26
CA SER A 354 55.16 21.46 0.00
C SER A 354 53.63 21.31 0.22
N THR A 355 53.03 20.17 -0.16
CA THR A 355 51.57 19.97 -0.09
C THR A 355 50.96 20.24 1.30
N ASP A 356 49.77 20.83 1.30
CA ASP A 356 49.04 21.21 2.52
C ASP A 356 48.66 19.98 3.36
N SER A 357 49.31 19.85 4.51
CA SER A 357 48.90 18.90 5.55
C SER A 357 48.74 19.63 6.87
N ARG A 358 47.85 19.14 7.73
CA ARG A 358 47.66 19.72 9.08
C ARG A 358 48.96 19.73 9.88
N THR A 359 49.79 18.69 9.73
CA THR A 359 51.09 18.61 10.40
C THR A 359 52.01 19.73 9.92
N ARG A 360 52.02 20.04 8.63
CA ARG A 360 52.84 21.14 8.07
C ARG A 360 52.33 22.51 8.46
N LEU A 361 51.01 22.73 8.44
CA LEU A 361 50.43 23.97 8.96
C LEU A 361 50.73 24.15 10.46
N LEU A 362 50.79 23.07 11.23
CA LEU A 362 51.23 23.10 12.64
C LEU A 362 52.71 23.43 12.76
N ILE A 363 53.58 22.82 11.94
CA ILE A 363 55.01 23.13 11.91
C ILE A 363 55.21 24.62 11.58
N ALA A 364 54.55 25.12 10.53
CA ALA A 364 54.59 26.54 10.17
C ALA A 364 54.10 27.44 11.31
N GLY A 365 52.98 27.09 11.96
CA GLY A 365 52.47 27.83 13.11
C GLY A 365 53.43 27.87 14.30
N VAL A 366 54.04 26.74 14.65
CA VAL A 366 55.05 26.68 15.72
C VAL A 366 56.29 27.50 15.35
N SER A 367 56.72 27.42 14.10
CA SER A 367 57.83 28.20 13.57
C SER A 367 57.55 29.71 13.60
N PHE A 368 56.32 30.16 13.34
CA PHE A 368 55.96 31.58 13.48
C PHE A 368 56.05 32.06 14.92
N GLU A 369 55.60 31.26 15.88
CA GLU A 369 55.74 31.58 17.31
C GLU A 369 57.20 31.65 17.74
N MET A 370 58.04 30.70 17.30
CA MET A 370 59.50 30.74 17.55
C MET A 370 60.18 31.94 16.87
N GLY A 371 59.70 32.33 15.69
CA GLY A 371 60.12 33.52 14.96
C GLY A 371 59.58 34.84 15.54
N VAL A 372 58.75 34.78 16.59
CA VAL A 372 58.08 35.91 17.25
C VAL A 372 57.40 36.83 16.22
N TYR A 373 56.58 36.24 15.34
CA TYR A 373 56.04 36.92 14.16
C TYR A 373 55.34 38.25 14.44
N LYS A 374 54.61 38.38 15.56
CA LYS A 374 53.95 39.64 15.97
C LYS A 374 54.92 40.80 16.25
N LYS A 375 56.19 40.51 16.55
CA LYS A 375 57.25 41.53 16.72
C LYS A 375 58.12 41.69 15.46
N THR A 376 58.17 40.67 14.62
CA THR A 376 59.01 40.64 13.41
C THR A 376 58.30 41.25 12.20
N LEU A 377 56.98 41.09 12.11
CA LEU A 377 56.11 41.67 11.10
C LEU A 377 55.38 42.90 11.63
N ARG A 378 54.91 43.77 10.74
CA ARG A 378 53.98 44.86 11.11
C ARG A 378 52.66 44.24 11.59
N SER A 379 51.93 44.94 12.46
CA SER A 379 50.64 44.46 13.01
C SER A 379 49.67 43.98 11.91
N VAL A 380 49.56 44.73 10.80
CA VAL A 380 48.71 44.38 9.65
C VAL A 380 49.19 43.13 8.91
N GLU A 381 50.50 42.95 8.76
CA GLU A 381 51.07 41.79 8.08
C GLU A 381 50.96 40.53 8.94
N ALA A 382 51.11 40.67 10.26
CA ALA A 382 50.91 39.60 11.22
C ALA A 382 49.45 39.12 11.22
N THR A 383 48.48 40.04 11.24
CA THR A 383 47.06 39.67 11.16
C THR A 383 46.70 39.05 9.80
N GLN A 384 47.27 39.54 8.70
CA GLN A 384 47.10 38.93 7.39
C GLN A 384 47.64 37.49 7.35
N LEU A 385 48.83 37.24 7.92
CA LEU A 385 49.41 35.91 7.99
C LEU A 385 48.53 34.94 8.82
N GLU A 386 48.01 35.39 9.96
CA GLU A 386 47.08 34.61 10.79
C GLU A 386 45.80 34.24 10.00
N GLN A 387 45.22 35.20 9.26
CA GLN A 387 44.03 34.97 8.44
C GLN A 387 44.28 33.95 7.33
N LEU A 388 45.43 34.04 6.64
CA LEU A 388 45.81 33.10 5.59
C LEU A 388 45.97 31.68 6.16
N MET A 389 46.64 31.54 7.30
CA MET A 389 46.79 30.24 7.98
C MET A 389 45.45 29.63 8.39
N ASN A 390 44.53 30.44 8.91
CA ASN A 390 43.19 29.99 9.29
C ASN A 390 42.36 29.56 8.08
N ARG A 391 42.44 30.30 6.96
CA ARG A 391 41.77 29.94 5.69
C ARG A 391 42.32 28.64 5.12
N MET A 392 43.65 28.46 5.13
CA MET A 392 44.30 27.21 4.69
C MET A 392 43.90 26.00 5.54
N ASP A 393 43.87 26.12 6.88
CA ASP A 393 43.44 24.99 7.75
C ASP A 393 41.95 24.65 7.53
N THR A 394 41.12 25.67 7.30
CA THR A 394 39.67 25.51 7.05
C THR A 394 39.40 24.84 5.70
N LEU A 395 40.00 25.33 4.61
CA LEU A 395 39.78 24.82 3.25
C LEU A 395 40.65 23.61 2.91
N GLY A 396 41.68 23.31 3.68
CA GLY A 396 42.49 22.10 3.51
C GLY A 396 41.71 20.81 3.77
N ARG A 397 40.54 20.88 4.44
CA ARG A 397 39.65 19.73 4.68
C ARG A 397 38.17 20.11 4.47
N PRO A 398 37.78 20.50 3.26
CA PRO A 398 36.46 21.08 3.01
C PRO A 398 35.36 20.06 3.28
N ARG A 399 35.60 18.76 3.03
CA ARG A 399 34.62 17.69 3.31
C ARG A 399 34.26 17.58 4.78
N LYS A 400 35.25 17.73 5.68
CA LYS A 400 35.02 17.67 7.13
C LYS A 400 34.29 18.92 7.62
N LEU A 401 34.58 20.08 7.05
CA LEU A 401 33.87 21.31 7.34
C LEU A 401 32.40 21.19 6.92
N LEU A 402 32.14 20.88 5.64
CA LEU A 402 30.81 20.81 5.08
C LEU A 402 29.96 19.74 5.76
N HIS A 403 30.49 18.53 5.97
CA HIS A 403 29.77 17.51 6.72
C HIS A 403 29.44 17.95 8.15
N ARG A 404 30.33 18.69 8.83
CA ARG A 404 30.07 19.14 10.21
C ARG A 404 28.92 20.15 10.27
N VAL A 405 28.84 21.06 9.30
CA VAL A 405 27.82 22.13 9.30
C VAL A 405 26.50 21.68 8.70
N THR A 406 26.47 20.57 7.95
CA THR A 406 25.23 20.02 7.37
C THR A 406 24.71 18.78 8.11
N ASP A 407 25.34 18.40 9.21
CA ASP A 407 24.95 17.27 10.05
C ASP A 407 23.75 17.66 10.95
N CYS A 408 22.63 16.99 10.72
CA CYS A 408 21.38 17.17 11.45
C CYS A 408 21.16 16.08 12.52
N SER A 409 22.20 15.33 12.89
CA SER A 409 22.12 14.28 13.93
C SER A 409 21.62 14.78 15.29
N PHE A 410 21.70 16.09 15.56
CA PHE A 410 21.14 16.74 16.75
C PHE A 410 19.62 16.53 16.92
N LEU A 411 18.88 16.23 15.85
CA LEU A 411 17.45 15.92 15.96
C LEU A 411 17.19 14.56 16.65
N PHE A 412 18.21 13.71 16.80
CA PHE A 412 18.07 12.38 17.40
C PHE A 412 17.53 12.39 18.83
N TRP A 413 17.72 13.47 19.59
CA TRP A 413 17.29 13.51 20.99
C TRP A 413 15.81 13.88 21.17
N GLU A 414 15.14 14.40 20.14
CA GLU A 414 13.74 14.86 20.18
C GLU A 414 12.85 14.08 19.21
N TRP A 415 12.51 12.84 19.58
CA TRP A 415 11.74 11.94 18.70
C TRP A 415 10.30 12.44 18.44
N SER A 416 9.71 13.09 19.43
CA SER A 416 8.36 13.70 19.37
C SER A 416 8.20 14.71 18.23
N LEU A 417 9.28 15.37 17.83
CA LEU A 417 9.28 16.32 16.73
C LEU A 417 8.95 15.65 15.39
N PHE A 418 9.37 14.40 15.20
CA PHE A 418 9.06 13.62 13.99
C PHE A 418 7.60 13.21 13.94
N ASP A 419 7.01 12.85 15.10
CA ASP A 419 5.58 12.54 15.20
C ASP A 419 4.73 13.74 14.77
N ILE A 420 5.06 14.95 15.26
CA ILE A 420 4.35 16.20 14.90
C ILE A 420 4.43 16.48 13.39
N TYR A 421 5.60 16.25 12.78
CA TYR A 421 5.80 16.46 11.35
C TYR A 421 4.98 15.50 10.51
N PHE A 422 5.08 14.20 10.79
CA PHE A 422 4.38 13.19 10.00
C PHE A 422 2.86 13.24 10.23
N ASP A 423 2.39 13.58 11.43
CA ASP A 423 0.95 13.81 11.68
C ASP A 423 0.41 15.04 10.90
N GLY A 424 1.26 16.00 10.53
CA GLY A 424 0.89 17.20 9.76
C GLY A 424 1.20 17.17 8.27
N ILE A 425 1.81 16.11 7.75
CA ILE A 425 2.39 16.08 6.40
C ILE A 425 1.34 16.16 5.28
N THR A 426 0.16 15.56 5.50
CA THR A 426 -0.93 15.52 4.51
C THR A 426 -1.68 16.86 4.42
N GLU A 427 -1.58 17.72 5.44
CA GLU A 427 -2.10 19.08 5.43
C GLU A 427 -1.11 20.05 4.77
N GLN A 428 0.19 19.88 5.06
CA GLN A 428 1.25 20.73 4.51
C GLN A 428 1.56 20.44 3.04
N MET A 429 1.38 19.19 2.61
CA MET A 429 1.65 18.71 1.25
C MET A 429 3.03 19.15 0.72
N PRO A 430 4.13 18.83 1.44
CA PRO A 430 5.47 19.25 1.02
C PRO A 430 5.87 18.62 -0.32
N THR A 431 6.75 19.28 -1.04
CA THR A 431 7.32 18.75 -2.28
C THR A 431 8.11 17.48 -2.04
N ARG A 432 8.23 16.64 -3.08
CA ARG A 432 9.03 15.40 -3.01
C ARG A 432 10.46 15.64 -2.52
N ARG A 433 11.07 16.76 -2.91
CA ARG A 433 12.44 17.14 -2.53
C ARG A 433 12.56 17.47 -1.05
N GLU A 434 11.56 18.12 -0.47
CA GLU A 434 11.51 18.41 0.96
C GLU A 434 11.47 17.13 1.77
N ILE A 435 10.60 16.20 1.39
CA ILE A 435 10.54 14.87 2.03
C ILE A 435 11.90 14.17 1.95
N GLU A 436 12.57 14.14 0.80
CA GLU A 436 13.91 13.53 0.70
C GLU A 436 14.94 14.23 1.58
N GLY A 437 14.85 15.56 1.71
CA GLY A 437 15.72 16.34 2.59
C GLY A 437 15.52 15.94 4.05
N ILE A 438 14.28 15.80 4.50
CA ILE A 438 13.97 15.34 5.86
C ILE A 438 14.46 13.91 6.07
N PHE A 439 14.24 12.99 5.12
CA PHE A 439 14.78 11.62 5.19
C PHE A 439 16.31 11.57 5.21
N ALA A 440 16.99 12.53 4.57
CA ALA A 440 18.44 12.68 4.70
C ALA A 440 18.85 13.14 6.10
N ALA A 441 18.09 14.02 6.76
CA ALA A 441 18.33 14.40 8.16
C ALA A 441 18.06 13.24 9.13
N LEU A 442 17.00 12.46 8.90
CA LEU A 442 16.71 11.23 9.64
C LEU A 442 17.82 10.19 9.47
N SER A 443 18.44 10.13 8.29
CA SER A 443 19.58 9.24 8.03
C SER A 443 20.83 9.63 8.82
N ASP A 444 21.05 10.92 9.09
CA ASP A 444 22.13 11.35 10.01
C ASP A 444 21.86 10.89 11.45
N CYS A 445 20.61 10.99 11.90
CA CYS A 445 20.19 10.53 13.23
C CYS A 445 20.38 9.02 13.36
N ALA A 446 19.98 8.26 12.33
CA ALA A 446 20.22 6.83 12.25
C ALA A 446 21.73 6.49 12.23
N ALA A 447 22.55 7.25 11.49
CA ALA A 447 24.00 7.09 11.47
C ALA A 447 24.65 7.37 12.84
N LEU A 448 24.05 8.25 13.66
CA LEU A 448 24.47 8.47 15.03
C LEU A 448 24.06 7.28 15.92
N ALA A 449 22.82 6.79 15.81
CA ALA A 449 22.34 5.62 16.54
C ALA A 449 23.20 4.37 16.27
N GLY A 450 23.68 4.20 15.04
CA GLY A 450 24.59 3.11 14.67
C GLY A 450 26.00 3.18 15.26
N LYS A 451 26.42 4.33 15.81
CA LYS A 451 27.73 4.49 16.48
C LYS A 451 27.71 4.14 17.97
N ALA A 452 26.53 3.77 18.52
CA ALA A 452 26.39 3.43 19.93
C ALA A 452 27.08 2.10 20.25
N ALA A 453 28.27 2.17 20.85
CA ALA A 453 29.07 0.98 21.21
C ALA A 453 28.60 0.26 22.49
N HIS A 454 27.73 0.87 23.29
CA HIS A 454 27.31 0.38 24.61
C HIS A 454 26.10 -0.59 24.57
N LEU A 455 25.50 -0.80 23.39
CA LEU A 455 24.39 -1.72 23.19
C LEU A 455 24.81 -2.84 22.23
N PRO A 456 24.18 -4.03 22.31
CA PRO A 456 24.36 -5.08 21.31
C PRO A 456 24.11 -4.53 19.89
N GLU A 457 24.86 -5.02 18.91
CA GLU A 457 24.96 -4.40 17.59
C GLU A 457 23.58 -4.00 17.03
N ARG A 458 23.40 -2.69 16.76
CA ARG A 458 22.26 -2.08 16.06
C ARG A 458 20.90 -2.05 16.78
N GLN A 459 20.78 -2.40 18.06
CA GLN A 459 19.46 -2.31 18.75
C GLN A 459 18.87 -0.89 18.77
N LEU A 460 19.69 0.14 19.06
CA LEU A 460 19.24 1.53 19.08
C LEU A 460 18.82 2.02 17.69
N LEU A 461 19.57 1.61 16.66
CA LEU A 461 19.26 1.89 15.26
C LEU A 461 17.89 1.29 14.88
N ALA A 462 17.67 0.00 15.21
CA ALA A 462 16.40 -0.66 14.93
C ALA A 462 15.22 0.01 15.65
N ARG A 463 15.38 0.39 16.92
CA ARG A 463 14.34 1.13 17.67
C ARG A 463 14.00 2.46 17.01
N PHE A 464 15.01 3.25 16.64
CA PHE A 464 14.81 4.52 15.96
C PHE A 464 14.11 4.34 14.61
N GLN A 465 14.57 3.38 13.79
CA GLN A 465 13.97 3.10 12.49
C GLN A 465 12.52 2.62 12.59
N SER A 466 12.20 1.80 13.58
CA SER A 466 10.83 1.36 13.84
C SER A 466 9.94 2.51 14.29
N HIS A 467 10.43 3.41 15.15
CA HIS A 467 9.68 4.61 15.55
C HIS A 467 9.35 5.51 14.36
N ILE A 468 10.35 5.85 13.54
CA ILE A 468 10.15 6.66 12.33
C ILE A 468 9.21 5.96 11.34
N TYR A 469 9.37 4.66 11.12
CA TYR A 469 8.47 3.90 10.25
C TYR A 469 7.02 3.96 10.74
N ASN A 470 6.79 3.81 12.04
CA ASN A 470 5.45 3.92 12.63
C ASN A 470 4.86 5.33 12.48
N ALA A 471 5.66 6.38 12.66
CA ALA A 471 5.22 7.76 12.46
C ALA A 471 4.83 8.02 10.99
N VAL A 472 5.64 7.56 10.03
CA VAL A 472 5.33 7.62 8.59
C VAL A 472 4.08 6.81 8.26
N GLN A 473 3.94 5.62 8.83
CA GLN A 473 2.81 4.74 8.58
C GLN A 473 1.49 5.38 9.06
N LYS A 474 1.48 5.93 10.27
CA LYS A 474 0.31 6.59 10.87
C LYS A 474 -0.03 7.92 10.19
N GLY A 475 0.95 8.80 10.03
CA GLY A 475 0.73 10.17 9.56
C GLY A 475 0.58 10.31 8.04
N LEU A 476 1.30 9.50 7.26
CA LEU A 476 1.30 9.58 5.79
C LEU A 476 0.60 8.39 5.12
N LEU A 477 1.06 7.15 5.39
CA LEU A 477 0.65 6.00 4.58
C LEU A 477 -0.82 5.65 4.76
N TYR A 478 -1.31 5.53 6.00
CA TYR A 478 -2.71 5.22 6.25
C TYR A 478 -3.65 6.34 5.81
N ALA A 479 -3.29 7.60 6.07
CA ALA A 479 -4.07 8.75 5.62
C ALA A 479 -4.20 8.76 4.08
N MET A 480 -3.09 8.55 3.37
CA MET A 480 -3.09 8.47 1.90
C MET A 480 -3.90 7.27 1.39
N CYS A 481 -3.79 6.10 2.03
CA CYS A 481 -4.57 4.93 1.67
C CYS A 481 -6.07 5.19 1.79
N GLY A 482 -6.52 5.79 2.90
CA GLY A 482 -7.93 6.13 3.11
C GLY A 482 -8.45 7.17 2.12
N ASP A 483 -7.65 8.22 1.85
CA ASP A 483 -7.99 9.26 0.87
C ASP A 483 -8.10 8.69 -0.56
N ILE A 484 -7.15 7.84 -0.99
CA ILE A 484 -7.18 7.18 -2.31
C ILE A 484 -8.37 6.22 -2.41
N GLU A 485 -8.60 5.40 -1.38
CA GLU A 485 -9.74 4.48 -1.34
C GLU A 485 -11.08 5.23 -1.48
N ASN A 486 -11.24 6.34 -0.74
CA ASN A 486 -12.44 7.16 -0.80
C ASN A 486 -12.61 7.82 -2.18
N ASP A 487 -11.54 8.40 -2.73
CA ASP A 487 -11.55 8.98 -4.08
C ASP A 487 -11.97 7.94 -5.14
N LEU A 488 -11.43 6.73 -5.09
CA LEU A 488 -11.81 5.65 -6.00
C LEU A 488 -13.29 5.24 -5.83
N ARG A 489 -13.81 5.21 -4.60
CA ARG A 489 -15.25 4.93 -4.35
C ARG A 489 -16.13 6.01 -4.95
N VAL A 490 -15.81 7.27 -4.74
CA VAL A 490 -16.56 8.41 -5.27
C VAL A 490 -16.54 8.40 -6.81
N LEU A 491 -15.41 8.05 -7.42
CA LEU A 491 -15.28 7.96 -8.87
C LEU A 491 -16.22 6.92 -9.51
N ILE A 492 -16.39 5.75 -8.89
CA ILE A 492 -17.32 4.73 -9.40
C ILE A 492 -18.78 5.19 -9.28
N HIS A 493 -19.10 5.84 -8.17
CA HIS A 493 -20.46 6.27 -7.87
C HIS A 493 -20.79 7.65 -8.44
N LYS A 494 -20.00 8.19 -9.39
CA LYS A 494 -20.25 9.48 -10.08
C LYS A 494 -21.66 9.65 -10.67
N HIS A 495 -22.35 8.54 -10.96
CA HIS A 495 -23.72 8.52 -11.45
C HIS A 495 -24.76 8.82 -10.36
N LEU A 496 -24.42 8.59 -9.09
CA LEU A 496 -25.12 9.15 -7.94
C LEU A 496 -24.54 10.55 -7.71
N ALA A 497 -25.39 11.57 -7.58
CA ALA A 497 -24.94 12.95 -7.39
C ALA A 497 -24.25 13.14 -6.01
N VAL A 498 -22.99 12.72 -5.91
CA VAL A 498 -22.15 12.86 -4.71
C VAL A 498 -21.78 14.33 -4.51
N GLY A 499 -21.94 14.84 -3.29
CA GLY A 499 -21.66 16.24 -2.93
C GLY A 499 -20.18 16.60 -3.12
N GLU A 500 -19.89 17.89 -3.32
CA GLU A 500 -18.52 18.38 -3.53
C GLU A 500 -17.57 18.15 -2.34
N GLN A 501 -18.11 17.94 -1.13
CA GLN A 501 -17.34 17.71 0.09
C GLN A 501 -16.61 16.35 0.14
N ASP A 502 -17.09 15.37 -0.62
CA ASP A 502 -16.50 14.01 -0.63
C ASP A 502 -15.38 13.85 -1.68
N LYS A 503 -15.15 14.87 -2.52
CA LYS A 503 -14.11 14.83 -3.55
C LYS A 503 -12.74 15.12 -2.96
N LEU A 504 -11.74 14.33 -3.35
CA LEU A 504 -10.35 14.59 -2.97
C LEU A 504 -9.89 15.94 -3.51
N GLN A 505 -9.29 16.75 -2.64
CA GLN A 505 -8.76 18.07 -3.02
C GLN A 505 -7.71 17.93 -4.13
N PRO A 506 -7.73 18.77 -5.19
CA PRO A 506 -6.79 18.67 -6.32
C PRO A 506 -5.31 18.73 -5.89
N GLN A 507 -4.99 19.54 -4.87
CA GLN A 507 -3.63 19.68 -4.34
C GLN A 507 -3.14 18.38 -3.69
N LYS A 508 -3.99 17.72 -2.88
CA LYS A 508 -3.68 16.41 -2.28
C LYS A 508 -3.49 15.33 -3.34
N PHE A 509 -4.31 15.35 -4.39
CA PHE A 509 -4.17 14.44 -5.52
C PHE A 509 -2.78 14.55 -6.18
N VAL A 510 -2.35 15.77 -6.51
CA VAL A 510 -1.03 16.02 -7.11
C VAL A 510 0.10 15.58 -6.16
N PHE A 511 -0.04 15.87 -4.86
CA PHE A 511 0.93 15.46 -3.84
C PHE A 511 1.11 13.92 -3.79
N TYR A 512 0.00 13.16 -3.74
CA TYR A 512 0.05 11.69 -3.75
C TYR A 512 0.61 11.15 -5.06
N GLN A 513 0.23 11.73 -6.20
CA GLN A 513 0.72 11.30 -7.50
C GLN A 513 2.25 11.48 -7.63
N GLU A 514 2.79 12.61 -7.18
CA GLU A 514 4.25 12.85 -7.18
C GLU A 514 5.01 11.88 -6.25
N LEU A 515 4.40 11.52 -5.12
CA LEU A 515 4.99 10.55 -4.20
C LEU A 515 4.99 9.14 -4.80
N LEU A 516 3.91 8.73 -5.46
CA LEU A 516 3.78 7.42 -6.11
C LEU A 516 4.65 7.28 -7.37
N LYS A 517 4.94 8.36 -8.09
CA LYS A 517 5.92 8.38 -9.20
C LYS A 517 7.35 8.04 -8.73
N LYS A 518 7.72 8.43 -7.51
CA LYS A 518 9.04 8.15 -6.90
C LYS A 518 8.86 7.55 -5.50
N PRO A 519 8.41 6.29 -5.40
CA PRO A 519 7.82 5.75 -4.18
C PRO A 519 8.84 5.38 -3.09
N ARG A 520 10.13 5.31 -3.42
CA ARG A 520 11.17 4.85 -2.49
C ARG A 520 11.69 5.97 -1.61
N LEU A 521 11.46 5.85 -0.31
CA LEU A 521 12.01 6.73 0.73
C LEU A 521 13.13 5.99 1.46
N ARG A 522 14.35 6.55 1.44
CA ARG A 522 15.52 5.92 2.07
C ARG A 522 15.74 6.45 3.47
N LEU A 523 15.72 5.56 4.46
CA LEU A 523 16.06 5.82 5.86
C LEU A 523 17.34 5.02 6.20
N TYR A 524 18.50 5.63 6.01
CA TYR A 524 19.80 4.98 6.20
C TYR A 524 19.97 3.70 5.34
N ASP A 525 19.90 2.51 5.96
CA ASP A 525 19.96 1.19 5.31
C ASP A 525 18.57 0.58 5.02
N ARG A 526 17.48 1.18 5.52
CA ARG A 526 16.10 0.75 5.23
C ARG A 526 15.50 1.58 4.08
N VAL A 527 14.73 0.92 3.22
CA VAL A 527 13.95 1.58 2.16
C VAL A 527 12.47 1.34 2.45
N ILE A 528 11.69 2.42 2.45
CA ILE A 528 10.24 2.39 2.57
C ILE A 528 9.68 2.58 1.16
N ASP A 529 9.00 1.57 0.63
CA ASP A 529 8.31 1.66 -0.65
C ASP A 529 6.85 2.06 -0.41
N VAL A 530 6.53 3.31 -0.76
CA VAL A 530 5.20 3.88 -0.56
C VAL A 530 4.17 3.20 -1.47
N LYS A 531 4.57 2.87 -2.71
CA LYS A 531 3.66 2.29 -3.71
C LYS A 531 3.25 0.87 -3.29
N GLU A 532 4.23 0.05 -2.94
CA GLU A 532 4.00 -1.33 -2.47
C GLU A 532 3.08 -1.38 -1.24
N PHE A 533 3.19 -0.40 -0.34
CA PHE A 533 2.33 -0.33 0.84
C PHE A 533 0.87 -0.02 0.47
N VAL A 534 0.65 0.95 -0.42
CA VAL A 534 -0.69 1.33 -0.88
C VAL A 534 -1.34 0.20 -1.66
N GLU A 535 -0.59 -0.46 -2.54
CA GLU A 535 -1.08 -1.61 -3.30
C GLU A 535 -1.55 -2.73 -2.38
N ARG A 536 -0.71 -3.17 -1.43
CA ARG A 536 -1.09 -4.19 -0.44
C ARG A 536 -2.28 -3.80 0.41
N TYR A 537 -2.38 -2.53 0.80
CA TYR A 537 -3.52 -2.05 1.57
C TYR A 537 -4.82 -2.17 0.76
N LEU A 538 -4.83 -1.65 -0.46
CA LEU A 538 -6.01 -1.67 -1.32
C LEU A 538 -6.38 -3.11 -1.72
N GLU A 539 -5.42 -3.96 -2.06
CA GLU A 539 -5.65 -5.38 -2.35
C GLU A 539 -6.30 -6.10 -1.18
N ARG A 540 -5.77 -5.93 0.03
CA ARG A 540 -6.33 -6.54 1.24
C ARG A 540 -7.74 -6.02 1.51
N THR A 541 -7.97 -4.72 1.36
CA THR A 541 -9.28 -4.11 1.59
C THR A 541 -10.30 -4.62 0.56
N PHE A 542 -9.97 -4.60 -0.73
CA PHE A 542 -10.85 -5.05 -1.80
C PHE A 542 -11.13 -6.54 -1.69
N TYR A 543 -10.13 -7.36 -1.38
CA TYR A 543 -10.31 -8.79 -1.13
C TYR A 543 -11.29 -9.04 0.03
N ASN A 544 -11.05 -8.43 1.19
CA ASN A 544 -11.91 -8.61 2.37
C ASN A 544 -13.34 -8.14 2.12
N LEU A 545 -13.53 -7.01 1.44
CA LEU A 545 -14.86 -6.50 1.10
C LEU A 545 -15.58 -7.41 0.09
N THR A 546 -14.85 -7.95 -0.89
CA THR A 546 -15.41 -8.92 -1.85
C THR A 546 -15.82 -10.23 -1.17
N VAL A 547 -15.07 -10.67 -0.15
CA VAL A 547 -15.44 -11.84 0.67
C VAL A 547 -16.74 -11.60 1.45
N VAL A 548 -16.96 -10.39 1.96
CA VAL A 548 -18.20 -10.02 2.67
C VAL A 548 -19.39 -9.90 1.72
N ALA A 549 -19.20 -9.28 0.55
CA ALA A 549 -20.25 -9.04 -0.44
C ALA A 549 -19.79 -9.46 -1.84
N LEU A 550 -20.02 -10.72 -2.19
CA LEU A 550 -19.59 -11.30 -3.48
C LEU A 550 -20.19 -10.59 -4.71
N HIS A 551 -21.35 -9.94 -4.58
CA HIS A 551 -22.00 -9.21 -5.66
C HIS A 551 -21.27 -7.91 -6.03
N ASP A 552 -20.52 -7.31 -5.09
CA ASP A 552 -19.77 -6.06 -5.30
C ASP A 552 -18.40 -6.29 -5.96
N ARG A 553 -18.08 -7.55 -6.34
CA ARG A 553 -16.83 -7.88 -7.03
C ARG A 553 -16.59 -6.99 -8.25
N HIS A 554 -17.60 -6.80 -9.08
CA HIS A 554 -17.46 -5.98 -10.29
C HIS A 554 -17.13 -4.52 -9.97
N THR A 555 -17.68 -4.00 -8.88
CA THR A 555 -17.37 -2.67 -8.35
C THR A 555 -15.89 -2.59 -7.98
N TYR A 556 -15.38 -3.54 -7.20
CA TYR A 556 -13.97 -3.54 -6.78
C TYR A 556 -12.97 -3.78 -7.91
N THR A 557 -13.30 -4.62 -8.91
CA THR A 557 -12.46 -4.78 -10.11
C THR A 557 -12.38 -3.48 -10.92
N ARG A 558 -13.50 -2.75 -11.08
CA ARG A 558 -13.46 -1.42 -11.73
C ARG A 558 -12.65 -0.41 -10.92
N MET A 559 -12.74 -0.50 -9.60
CA MET A 559 -11.97 0.33 -8.67
C MET A 559 -10.46 0.10 -8.81
N ALA A 560 -10.06 -1.14 -9.06
CA ALA A 560 -8.68 -1.48 -9.36
C ALA A 560 -8.20 -0.89 -10.70
N GLY A 561 -9.01 -0.96 -11.76
CA GLY A 561 -8.68 -0.31 -13.03
C GLY A 561 -8.59 1.23 -12.94
N LEU A 562 -9.41 1.85 -12.07
CA LEU A 562 -9.31 3.27 -11.77
C LEU A 562 -8.02 3.61 -10.99
N ALA A 563 -7.59 2.74 -10.08
CA ALA A 563 -6.34 2.91 -9.33
C ALA A 563 -5.13 2.86 -10.26
N GLU A 564 -5.14 1.96 -11.25
CA GLU A 564 -4.08 1.84 -12.26
C GLU A 564 -4.03 3.08 -13.16
N SER A 565 -5.15 3.46 -13.78
CA SER A 565 -5.20 4.60 -14.71
C SER A 565 -4.90 5.95 -14.05
N ARG A 566 -5.35 6.16 -12.82
CA ARG A 566 -5.23 7.46 -12.14
C ARG A 566 -3.97 7.63 -11.30
N TYR A 567 -3.55 6.57 -10.59
CA TYR A 567 -2.43 6.60 -9.64
C TYR A 567 -1.24 5.74 -10.05
N GLY A 568 -1.36 4.93 -11.12
CA GLY A 568 -0.31 3.99 -11.54
C GLY A 568 -0.12 2.82 -10.58
N LEU A 569 -1.15 2.47 -9.80
CA LEU A 569 -1.14 1.37 -8.83
C LEU A 569 -1.55 0.06 -9.52
N GLN A 570 -0.71 -0.96 -9.41
CA GLN A 570 -0.97 -2.27 -10.00
C GLN A 570 -1.50 -3.19 -8.92
N LEU A 571 -2.82 -3.39 -8.92
CA LEU A 571 -3.49 -4.26 -7.95
C LEU A 571 -3.74 -5.63 -8.59
N VAL A 572 -3.51 -6.69 -7.84
CA VAL A 572 -3.90 -8.04 -8.25
C VAL A 572 -5.43 -8.10 -8.37
N ASP A 573 -5.91 -8.69 -9.47
CA ASP A 573 -7.34 -8.91 -9.65
C ASP A 573 -7.85 -9.87 -8.56
N GLY A 574 -8.73 -9.37 -7.70
CA GLY A 574 -9.35 -10.09 -6.58
C GLY A 574 -10.35 -11.15 -7.03
N HIS A 575 -10.07 -11.85 -8.13
CA HIS A 575 -10.85 -12.96 -8.64
C HIS A 575 -10.87 -14.09 -7.61
N LEU A 576 -11.84 -14.04 -6.70
CA LEU A 576 -12.25 -15.22 -5.95
C LEU A 576 -12.70 -16.28 -6.97
N PRO A 577 -12.25 -17.55 -6.83
CA PRO A 577 -12.71 -18.64 -7.67
C PRO A 577 -14.24 -18.60 -7.77
N TYR A 578 -14.80 -18.79 -8.98
CA TYR A 578 -16.24 -18.75 -9.28
C TYR A 578 -17.09 -19.84 -8.56
N PHE A 579 -16.67 -20.33 -7.41
CA PHE A 579 -17.51 -21.07 -6.47
C PHE A 579 -18.48 -20.09 -5.82
N ASN A 580 -19.55 -19.75 -6.55
CA ASN A 580 -20.74 -19.24 -5.89
C ASN A 580 -21.21 -20.32 -4.91
N LEU A 581 -21.10 -20.04 -3.60
CA LEU A 581 -21.79 -20.77 -2.51
C LEU A 581 -23.33 -20.71 -2.64
N GLY A 582 -23.87 -20.04 -3.67
CA GLY A 582 -25.25 -20.24 -4.08
C GLY A 582 -25.46 -21.72 -4.33
N GLN A 583 -26.47 -22.29 -3.68
CA GLN A 583 -26.88 -23.70 -3.72
C GLN A 583 -27.34 -24.18 -5.12
N GLY A 584 -26.66 -23.78 -6.19
CA GLY A 584 -26.92 -24.20 -7.55
C GLY A 584 -26.30 -25.56 -7.83
N LEU A 585 -27.03 -26.40 -8.55
CA LEU A 585 -26.53 -27.69 -9.03
C LEU A 585 -25.38 -27.47 -10.03
N ASP A 586 -24.26 -28.15 -9.81
CA ASP A 586 -23.17 -28.21 -10.79
C ASP A 586 -23.60 -29.03 -12.01
N VAL A 587 -23.43 -28.45 -13.19
CA VAL A 587 -23.73 -29.09 -14.48
C VAL A 587 -22.98 -30.40 -14.65
N ILE A 588 -21.72 -30.53 -14.19
CA ILE A 588 -20.97 -31.79 -14.32
C ILE A 588 -21.62 -32.88 -13.49
N ALA A 589 -22.02 -32.58 -12.26
CA ALA A 589 -22.73 -33.53 -11.39
C ALA A 589 -24.08 -33.95 -12.00
N VAL A 590 -24.81 -33.01 -12.61
CA VAL A 590 -26.06 -33.27 -13.34
C VAL A 590 -25.82 -34.18 -14.55
N VAL A 591 -24.81 -33.89 -15.37
CA VAL A 591 -24.50 -34.65 -16.59
C VAL A 591 -24.03 -36.07 -16.26
N ARG A 592 -23.22 -36.25 -15.20
CA ARG A 592 -22.79 -37.58 -14.73
C ARG A 592 -23.98 -38.46 -14.29
N ASN A 593 -24.99 -37.85 -13.67
CA ASN A 593 -26.18 -38.54 -13.16
C ASN A 593 -27.44 -38.18 -13.96
N LEU A 594 -27.31 -38.02 -15.29
CA LEU A 594 -28.40 -37.51 -16.14
C LEU A 594 -29.69 -38.33 -16.01
N GLY A 595 -29.57 -39.66 -15.89
CA GLY A 595 -30.72 -40.56 -15.72
C GLY A 595 -31.57 -40.24 -14.49
N THR A 596 -30.91 -40.01 -13.34
CA THR A 596 -31.57 -39.61 -12.08
C THR A 596 -32.09 -38.18 -12.14
N PHE A 597 -31.40 -37.31 -12.88
CA PHE A 597 -31.83 -35.92 -13.05
C PHE A 597 -33.13 -35.81 -13.85
N VAL A 598 -33.24 -36.49 -15.00
CA VAL A 598 -34.46 -36.41 -15.83
C VAL A 598 -35.69 -37.06 -15.18
N THR A 599 -35.48 -37.98 -14.23
CA THR A 599 -36.55 -38.58 -13.43
C THR A 599 -36.95 -37.68 -12.27
N GLY A 600 -35.99 -37.08 -11.56
CA GLY A 600 -36.19 -36.31 -10.33
C GLY A 600 -36.48 -34.82 -10.52
N TYR A 601 -36.39 -34.28 -11.74
CA TYR A 601 -36.62 -32.86 -12.03
C TYR A 601 -37.70 -32.67 -13.09
N ASN A 602 -38.43 -31.56 -12.99
CA ASN A 602 -39.38 -31.10 -13.99
C ASN A 602 -38.82 -29.89 -14.75
N TYR A 603 -38.94 -29.91 -16.08
CA TYR A 603 -38.56 -28.79 -16.92
C TYR A 603 -39.72 -27.81 -17.13
N SER A 604 -39.43 -26.51 -17.08
CA SER A 604 -40.33 -25.47 -17.58
C SER A 604 -39.76 -24.83 -18.84
N LEU A 605 -40.54 -24.88 -19.93
CA LEU A 605 -40.17 -24.38 -21.25
C LEU A 605 -40.06 -22.84 -21.27
N ASN A 606 -40.96 -22.16 -20.57
CA ASN A 606 -41.07 -20.69 -20.61
C ASN A 606 -39.93 -20.00 -19.86
N GLN A 607 -39.59 -20.51 -18.67
CA GLN A 607 -38.54 -19.93 -17.82
C GLN A 607 -37.17 -20.60 -18.02
N GLN A 608 -37.10 -21.70 -18.79
CA GLN A 608 -35.91 -22.53 -18.98
C GLN A 608 -35.28 -22.95 -17.64
N ILE A 609 -36.14 -23.32 -16.68
CA ILE A 609 -35.76 -23.68 -15.32
C ILE A 609 -36.09 -25.15 -15.07
N PHE A 610 -35.22 -25.84 -14.35
CA PHE A 610 -35.50 -27.15 -13.79
C PHE A 610 -35.80 -27.04 -12.31
N ILE A 611 -36.76 -27.83 -11.84
CA ILE A 611 -37.21 -27.82 -10.46
C ILE A 611 -37.29 -29.25 -9.95
N GLU A 612 -36.71 -29.50 -8.79
CA GLU A 612 -36.71 -30.78 -8.10
C GLU A 612 -38.14 -31.23 -7.72
N LYS A 613 -38.49 -32.49 -7.99
CA LYS A 613 -39.83 -33.06 -7.70
C LYS A 613 -40.05 -33.37 -6.22
N GLU A 614 -39.01 -33.80 -5.53
CA GLU A 614 -39.05 -34.20 -4.13
C GLU A 614 -37.78 -33.75 -3.43
N SER A 615 -37.91 -33.15 -2.24
CA SER A 615 -36.78 -32.79 -1.40
C SER A 615 -37.03 -33.20 0.04
N THR A 616 -35.98 -33.69 0.71
CA THR A 616 -35.96 -33.88 2.18
C THR A 616 -35.89 -32.55 2.93
N SER A 617 -35.55 -31.47 2.23
CA SER A 617 -35.43 -30.12 2.78
C SER A 617 -36.69 -29.28 2.54
N ARG A 618 -36.84 -28.17 3.28
CA ARG A 618 -37.99 -27.24 3.12
C ARG A 618 -37.95 -26.43 1.82
N SER A 619 -36.88 -26.52 1.03
CA SER A 619 -36.69 -25.82 -0.24
C SER A 619 -36.38 -26.78 -1.38
N LEU A 620 -36.93 -26.54 -2.56
CA LEU A 620 -36.62 -27.31 -3.77
C LEU A 620 -35.38 -26.74 -4.46
N ARG A 621 -34.52 -27.61 -4.97
CA ARG A 621 -33.36 -27.18 -5.79
C ARG A 621 -33.81 -26.78 -7.19
N THR A 622 -33.13 -25.78 -7.76
CA THR A 622 -33.40 -25.31 -9.13
C THR A 622 -32.13 -25.18 -9.96
N LEU A 623 -32.24 -25.48 -11.26
CA LEU A 623 -31.18 -25.23 -12.25
C LEU A 623 -31.68 -24.24 -13.29
N THR A 624 -31.01 -23.09 -13.38
CA THR A 624 -31.27 -22.02 -14.36
C THR A 624 -30.18 -22.01 -15.42
N ALA A 625 -30.43 -21.32 -16.55
CA ALA A 625 -29.39 -21.03 -17.53
C ALA A 625 -28.19 -20.27 -16.93
N GLN A 626 -28.41 -19.44 -15.90
CA GLN A 626 -27.34 -18.73 -15.20
C GLN A 626 -26.46 -19.65 -14.35
N HIS A 627 -27.07 -20.59 -13.62
CA HIS A 627 -26.32 -21.63 -12.88
C HIS A 627 -25.48 -22.49 -13.82
N ALA A 628 -26.06 -22.84 -14.97
CA ALA A 628 -25.33 -23.54 -16.03
C ALA A 628 -24.19 -22.71 -16.62
N ALA A 629 -24.40 -21.41 -16.86
CA ALA A 629 -23.36 -20.50 -17.38
C ALA A 629 -22.19 -20.37 -16.40
N ASN A 630 -22.46 -20.32 -15.09
CA ASN A 630 -21.42 -20.32 -14.06
C ASN A 630 -20.59 -21.61 -14.11
N SER A 631 -21.24 -22.76 -14.19
CA SER A 631 -20.55 -24.06 -14.28
C SER A 631 -19.70 -24.17 -15.55
N LEU A 632 -20.19 -23.67 -16.69
CA LEU A 632 -19.43 -23.61 -17.94
C LEU A 632 -18.24 -22.65 -17.87
N ARG A 633 -18.31 -21.57 -17.09
CA ARG A 633 -17.16 -20.67 -16.87
C ARG A 633 -16.05 -21.34 -16.07
N SER A 634 -16.42 -22.12 -15.06
CA SER A 634 -15.44 -22.83 -14.22
C SER A 634 -14.82 -24.05 -14.90
N HIS A 635 -15.59 -24.77 -15.73
CA HIS A 635 -15.16 -26.05 -16.31
C HIS A 635 -14.87 -26.01 -17.82
N GLY A 636 -15.13 -24.87 -18.47
CA GLY A 636 -14.98 -24.70 -19.91
C GLY A 636 -16.22 -25.14 -20.70
N THR A 637 -16.36 -24.59 -21.91
CA THR A 637 -17.46 -24.86 -22.85
C THR A 637 -17.46 -26.30 -23.38
N GLY A 638 -16.34 -27.03 -23.28
CA GLY A 638 -16.21 -28.43 -23.71
C GLY A 638 -17.14 -29.42 -22.98
N VAL A 639 -17.64 -29.04 -21.79
CA VAL A 639 -18.65 -29.82 -21.05
C VAL A 639 -19.94 -29.98 -21.86
N LEU A 640 -20.28 -29.01 -22.72
CA LEU A 640 -21.48 -29.06 -23.56
C LEU A 640 -21.46 -30.24 -24.55
N ASN A 641 -20.34 -30.46 -25.24
CA ASN A 641 -20.18 -31.61 -26.15
C ASN A 641 -20.41 -32.94 -25.44
N THR A 642 -19.83 -33.06 -24.24
CA THR A 642 -19.95 -34.26 -23.40
C THR A 642 -21.40 -34.46 -22.95
N ALA A 643 -22.08 -33.38 -22.53
CA ALA A 643 -23.49 -33.42 -22.12
C ALA A 643 -24.42 -33.82 -23.27
N VAL A 644 -24.19 -33.31 -24.48
CA VAL A 644 -24.96 -33.67 -25.69
C VAL A 644 -24.77 -35.14 -26.02
N ASN A 645 -23.54 -35.67 -25.97
CA ASN A 645 -23.27 -37.09 -26.22
C ASN A 645 -23.96 -38.01 -25.19
N ILE A 646 -23.87 -37.68 -23.90
CA ILE A 646 -24.55 -38.44 -22.84
C ILE A 646 -26.08 -38.37 -23.02
N THR A 647 -26.59 -37.21 -23.42
CA THR A 647 -28.02 -37.03 -23.75
C THR A 647 -28.42 -37.90 -24.93
N TYR A 648 -27.63 -37.94 -26.01
CA TYR A 648 -27.86 -38.85 -27.14
C TYR A 648 -27.93 -40.31 -26.72
N GLN A 649 -26.99 -40.77 -25.87
CA GLN A 649 -26.99 -42.15 -25.36
C GLN A 649 -28.25 -42.46 -24.54
N LEU A 650 -28.70 -41.53 -23.71
CA LEU A 650 -29.94 -41.65 -22.95
C LEU A 650 -31.15 -41.71 -23.89
N LEU A 651 -31.23 -40.80 -24.86
CA LEU A 651 -32.30 -40.76 -25.87
C LEU A 651 -32.34 -42.06 -26.65
N ARG A 652 -31.20 -42.62 -27.08
CA ARG A 652 -31.14 -43.90 -27.79
C ARG A 652 -31.77 -45.03 -26.99
N LYS A 653 -31.47 -45.11 -25.68
CA LYS A 653 -32.08 -46.11 -24.79
C LYS A 653 -33.59 -45.89 -24.66
N LYS A 654 -34.04 -44.65 -24.44
CA LYS A 654 -35.46 -44.31 -24.26
C LYS A 654 -36.27 -44.46 -25.55
N MET A 655 -35.71 -44.13 -26.71
CA MET A 655 -36.31 -44.37 -28.03
C MET A 655 -36.48 -45.88 -28.31
N GLY A 656 -35.56 -46.71 -27.82
CA GLY A 656 -35.73 -48.17 -27.83
C GLY A 656 -36.99 -48.61 -27.08
N ILE A 657 -37.22 -48.05 -25.88
CA ILE A 657 -38.42 -48.32 -25.07
C ILE A 657 -39.68 -47.81 -25.79
N VAL A 658 -39.64 -46.61 -26.39
CA VAL A 658 -40.77 -46.07 -27.16
C VAL A 658 -41.12 -46.97 -28.34
N SER A 659 -40.11 -47.44 -29.08
CA SER A 659 -40.31 -48.35 -30.20
C SER A 659 -40.88 -49.70 -29.76
N GLN A 660 -40.37 -50.26 -28.66
CA GLN A 660 -40.88 -51.51 -28.08
C GLN A 660 -42.35 -51.37 -27.66
N PHE A 661 -42.69 -50.28 -26.94
CA PHE A 661 -44.06 -50.00 -26.51
C PHE A 661 -45.04 -49.93 -27.68
N LEU A 662 -44.65 -49.28 -28.78
CA LEU A 662 -45.48 -49.17 -29.98
C LEU A 662 -45.53 -50.46 -30.81
N ALA A 663 -44.53 -51.33 -30.68
CA ALA A 663 -44.46 -52.62 -31.37
C ALA A 663 -45.29 -53.71 -30.68
N GLU A 664 -45.61 -53.56 -29.40
CA GLU A 664 -46.45 -54.50 -28.65
C GLU A 664 -47.79 -54.73 -29.33
N GLU A 665 -48.15 -56.00 -29.49
CA GLU A 665 -49.27 -56.41 -30.34
C GLU A 665 -50.61 -55.78 -29.89
N HIS A 666 -50.85 -55.71 -28.58
CA HIS A 666 -52.07 -55.11 -28.01
C HIS A 666 -52.16 -53.60 -28.28
N ILE A 667 -51.05 -52.87 -28.17
CA ILE A 667 -50.98 -51.42 -28.44
C ILE A 667 -51.10 -51.17 -29.94
N ARG A 668 -50.31 -51.87 -30.75
CA ARG A 668 -50.31 -51.75 -32.22
C ARG A 668 -51.68 -52.04 -32.82
N ALA A 669 -52.33 -53.13 -32.40
CA ALA A 669 -53.66 -53.50 -32.90
C ALA A 669 -54.75 -52.53 -32.45
N GLN A 670 -54.61 -51.89 -31.27
CA GLN A 670 -55.55 -50.86 -30.82
C GLN A 670 -55.35 -49.55 -31.61
N LEU A 671 -54.10 -49.15 -31.88
CA LEU A 671 -53.81 -47.95 -32.67
C LEU A 671 -54.31 -48.08 -34.12
N GLN A 672 -54.07 -49.23 -34.76
CA GLN A 672 -54.61 -49.49 -36.10
C GLN A 672 -56.15 -49.44 -36.14
N ARG A 673 -56.82 -49.92 -35.08
CA ARG A 673 -58.30 -49.82 -34.96
C ARG A 673 -58.77 -48.38 -34.80
N GLU A 674 -58.05 -47.54 -34.06
CA GLU A 674 -58.40 -46.12 -33.93
C GLU A 674 -58.15 -45.34 -35.23
N VAL A 675 -57.06 -45.64 -35.95
CA VAL A 675 -56.77 -45.03 -37.25
C VAL A 675 -57.84 -45.39 -38.27
N ARG A 676 -58.16 -46.68 -38.45
CA ARG A 676 -59.22 -47.13 -39.37
C ARG A 676 -60.57 -46.49 -39.05
N HIS A 677 -60.95 -46.46 -37.78
CA HIS A 677 -62.21 -45.84 -37.39
C HIS A 677 -62.24 -44.33 -37.68
N PHE A 678 -61.12 -43.62 -37.50
CA PHE A 678 -61.04 -42.19 -37.81
C PHE A 678 -61.16 -41.93 -39.31
N GLU A 679 -60.53 -42.77 -40.14
CA GLU A 679 -60.59 -42.67 -41.60
C GLU A 679 -61.98 -43.01 -42.15
N GLU A 680 -62.59 -44.11 -41.69
CA GLU A 680 -63.91 -44.58 -42.11
C GLU A 680 -65.05 -43.61 -41.73
N ASN A 681 -64.89 -42.86 -40.63
CA ASN A 681 -65.92 -41.97 -40.10
C ASN A 681 -65.59 -40.48 -40.26
N ALA A 682 -64.58 -40.14 -41.07
CA ALA A 682 -64.03 -38.78 -41.18
C ALA A 682 -65.07 -37.71 -41.52
N GLU A 683 -66.04 -38.02 -42.40
CA GLU A 683 -67.13 -37.10 -42.78
C GLU A 683 -68.15 -36.90 -41.66
N SER A 684 -68.59 -37.99 -41.02
CA SER A 684 -69.55 -37.94 -39.90
C SER A 684 -69.00 -37.24 -38.67
N LEU A 685 -67.69 -37.32 -38.45
CA LEU A 685 -66.98 -36.73 -37.32
C LEU A 685 -66.53 -35.28 -37.56
N GLN A 686 -66.83 -34.70 -38.74
CA GLN A 686 -66.32 -33.38 -39.15
C GLN A 686 -64.79 -33.29 -39.01
N ARG A 687 -64.08 -34.40 -39.25
CA ARG A 687 -62.63 -34.54 -39.05
C ARG A 687 -62.15 -34.17 -37.63
N MET A 688 -62.98 -34.38 -36.60
CA MET A 688 -62.62 -34.20 -35.19
C MET A 688 -62.56 -35.55 -34.47
N TYR A 689 -61.42 -35.86 -33.85
CA TYR A 689 -61.26 -37.14 -33.14
C TYR A 689 -62.16 -37.21 -31.88
N PRO A 690 -62.95 -38.29 -31.66
CA PRO A 690 -63.88 -38.37 -30.53
C PRO A 690 -63.20 -38.47 -29.15
N VAL A 691 -63.49 -37.52 -28.25
CA VAL A 691 -62.93 -37.48 -26.88
C VAL A 691 -63.29 -38.71 -26.04
N LYS A 692 -64.52 -39.23 -26.17
CA LYS A 692 -64.97 -40.44 -25.44
C LYS A 692 -64.16 -41.68 -25.82
N ARG A 693 -63.67 -41.77 -27.06
CA ARG A 693 -62.79 -42.87 -27.50
C ARG A 693 -61.39 -42.73 -26.92
N ALA A 694 -60.82 -41.52 -26.88
CA ALA A 694 -59.55 -41.28 -26.21
C ALA A 694 -59.58 -41.65 -24.71
N GLU A 695 -60.67 -41.30 -24.01
CA GLU A 695 -60.89 -41.70 -22.61
C GLU A 695 -61.05 -43.21 -22.45
N LYS A 696 -61.80 -43.85 -23.36
CA LYS A 696 -61.96 -45.31 -23.36
C LYS A 696 -60.62 -46.01 -23.61
N PHE A 697 -59.80 -45.48 -24.52
CA PHE A 697 -58.48 -46.01 -24.83
C PHE A 697 -57.52 -45.89 -23.64
N ASN A 698 -57.49 -44.73 -22.96
CA ASN A 698 -56.74 -44.53 -21.71
C ASN A 698 -57.16 -45.55 -20.63
N ARG A 699 -58.47 -45.73 -20.42
CA ARG A 699 -59.01 -46.71 -19.45
C ARG A 699 -58.74 -48.16 -19.82
N SER A 700 -58.84 -48.53 -21.10
CA SER A 700 -58.57 -49.90 -21.54
C SER A 700 -57.10 -50.30 -21.39
N ILE A 701 -56.17 -49.36 -21.61
CA ILE A 701 -54.74 -49.62 -21.37
C ILE A 701 -54.45 -49.73 -19.86
N ALA A 702 -55.10 -48.92 -19.03
CA ALA A 702 -54.93 -49.00 -17.58
C ALA A 702 -55.32 -50.37 -16.99
N GLN A 703 -56.27 -51.08 -17.61
CA GLN A 703 -56.68 -52.42 -17.18
C GLN A 703 -55.67 -53.54 -17.54
N LEU A 704 -54.74 -53.29 -18.47
CA LEU A 704 -53.76 -54.28 -18.93
C LEU A 704 -52.52 -54.41 -18.02
N GLY A 705 -52.35 -53.52 -17.03
CA GLY A 705 -51.10 -53.40 -16.25
C GLY A 705 -51.26 -53.39 -14.72
N MET A 706 -52.11 -54.24 -14.15
CA MET A 706 -52.41 -54.27 -12.70
C MET A 706 -51.37 -55.00 -11.84
N GLU A 707 -50.07 -54.70 -11.99
CA GLU A 707 -49.03 -55.25 -11.09
C GLU A 707 -48.25 -54.18 -10.29
N GLU A 708 -48.38 -52.89 -10.59
CA GLU A 708 -47.81 -51.78 -9.80
C GLU A 708 -48.80 -50.59 -9.76
N GLU A 709 -48.63 -49.64 -8.82
CA GLU A 709 -49.53 -48.48 -8.59
C GLU A 709 -49.71 -47.54 -9.81
N GLU A 710 -48.94 -47.72 -10.90
CA GLU A 710 -48.97 -46.88 -12.11
C GLU A 710 -49.42 -47.65 -13.36
N SER A 711 -50.29 -47.02 -14.19
CA SER A 711 -50.76 -47.58 -15.46
C SER A 711 -49.61 -47.75 -16.47
N TYR A 712 -49.75 -48.70 -17.40
CA TYR A 712 -48.83 -48.86 -18.52
C TYR A 712 -48.67 -47.57 -19.35
N LEU A 713 -49.76 -46.79 -19.48
CA LEU A 713 -49.74 -45.48 -20.15
C LEU A 713 -49.06 -44.39 -19.29
N ASP A 714 -49.09 -44.50 -17.96
CA ASP A 714 -48.36 -43.61 -17.05
C ASP A 714 -46.85 -43.82 -17.21
N LYS A 715 -46.40 -45.07 -17.25
CA LYS A 715 -44.99 -45.42 -17.54
C LYS A 715 -44.54 -44.86 -18.89
N PHE A 716 -45.41 -44.95 -19.92
CA PHE A 716 -45.12 -44.36 -21.22
C PHE A 716 -45.05 -42.82 -21.17
N ARG A 717 -45.98 -42.15 -20.48
CA ARG A 717 -45.94 -40.70 -20.23
C ARG A 717 -44.63 -40.30 -19.57
N GLN A 718 -44.19 -41.01 -18.53
CA GLN A 718 -42.93 -40.73 -17.83
C GLN A 718 -41.71 -40.84 -18.75
N VAL A 719 -41.67 -41.84 -19.63
CA VAL A 719 -40.60 -41.99 -20.63
C VAL A 719 -40.60 -40.79 -21.59
N VAL A 720 -41.76 -40.35 -22.07
CA VAL A 720 -41.89 -39.17 -22.93
C VAL A 720 -41.44 -37.90 -22.19
N THR A 721 -41.82 -37.73 -20.92
CA THR A 721 -41.36 -36.62 -20.07
C THR A 721 -39.84 -36.63 -19.90
N GLN A 722 -39.23 -37.79 -19.64
CA GLN A 722 -37.78 -37.91 -19.48
C GLN A 722 -37.01 -37.55 -20.77
N ILE A 723 -37.55 -37.95 -21.94
CA ILE A 723 -37.03 -37.55 -23.25
C ILE A 723 -37.04 -36.02 -23.38
N GLY A 724 -38.16 -35.37 -23.07
CA GLY A 724 -38.26 -33.92 -23.16
C GLY A 724 -37.45 -33.17 -22.11
N ASN A 725 -37.30 -33.70 -20.89
CA ASN A 725 -36.42 -33.14 -19.86
C ASN A 725 -34.95 -33.17 -20.29
N ALA A 726 -34.50 -34.26 -20.93
CA ALA A 726 -33.15 -34.37 -21.48
C ALA A 726 -32.89 -33.33 -22.58
N LEU A 727 -33.87 -33.13 -23.48
CA LEU A 727 -33.80 -32.11 -24.53
C LEU A 727 -33.87 -30.68 -23.96
N GLY A 728 -34.67 -30.48 -22.91
CA GLY A 728 -34.71 -29.25 -22.13
C GLY A 728 -33.34 -28.90 -21.53
N LEU A 729 -32.58 -29.90 -21.08
CA LEU A 729 -31.25 -29.68 -20.51
C LEU A 729 -30.28 -29.22 -21.59
N VAL A 730 -30.26 -29.88 -22.75
CA VAL A 730 -29.45 -29.45 -23.90
C VAL A 730 -29.78 -28.01 -24.28
N ARG A 731 -31.07 -27.65 -24.31
CA ARG A 731 -31.50 -26.27 -24.55
C ARG A 731 -30.94 -25.30 -23.51
N THR A 732 -31.10 -25.58 -22.21
CA THR A 732 -30.59 -24.74 -21.11
C THR A 732 -29.07 -24.58 -21.18
N LEU A 733 -28.34 -25.64 -21.52
CA LEU A 733 -26.88 -25.60 -21.67
C LEU A 733 -26.43 -24.82 -22.91
N SER A 734 -27.14 -24.93 -24.04
CA SER A 734 -26.89 -24.12 -25.23
C SER A 734 -27.14 -22.63 -24.96
N THR A 735 -28.21 -22.29 -24.21
CA THR A 735 -28.48 -20.91 -23.78
C THR A 735 -27.40 -20.41 -22.81
N ALA A 736 -26.95 -21.24 -21.88
CA ALA A 736 -25.84 -20.92 -20.98
C ALA A 736 -24.54 -20.63 -21.74
N ALA A 737 -24.20 -21.45 -22.74
CA ALA A 737 -23.02 -21.23 -23.58
C ALA A 737 -23.13 -19.91 -24.38
N ALA A 738 -24.31 -19.57 -24.87
CA ALA A 738 -24.55 -18.29 -25.54
C ALA A 738 -24.41 -17.08 -24.59
N LEU A 739 -24.81 -17.21 -23.32
CA LEU A 739 -24.63 -16.17 -22.30
C LEU A 739 -23.14 -15.92 -22.02
N VAL A 740 -22.35 -16.99 -21.85
CA VAL A 740 -20.89 -16.89 -21.67
C VAL A 740 -20.23 -16.21 -22.87
N ALA A 741 -20.64 -16.57 -24.09
CA ALA A 741 -20.13 -15.97 -25.32
C ALA A 741 -20.51 -14.48 -25.47
N SER A 742 -21.74 -14.11 -25.09
CA SER A 742 -22.21 -12.72 -25.17
C SER A 742 -21.48 -11.81 -24.19
N GLN A 743 -21.13 -12.31 -23.00
CA GLN A 743 -20.37 -11.53 -22.02
C GLN A 743 -18.92 -11.36 -22.47
N ALA A 744 -18.31 -12.37 -23.09
CA ALA A 744 -16.98 -12.22 -23.70
C ALA A 744 -16.95 -11.11 -24.76
N LYS A 745 -18.03 -10.94 -25.53
CA LYS A 745 -18.16 -9.83 -26.50
C LYS A 745 -18.31 -8.45 -25.86
N GLN A 746 -18.84 -8.34 -24.65
CA GLN A 746 -18.94 -7.04 -23.95
C GLN A 746 -17.57 -6.55 -23.44
N SER A 747 -16.61 -7.47 -23.24
CA SER A 747 -15.22 -7.12 -22.94
C SER A 747 -14.43 -6.62 -24.16
N ASP A 748 -14.99 -6.74 -25.37
CA ASP A 748 -14.40 -6.25 -26.63
C ASP A 748 -14.88 -4.85 -27.04
N VAL A 749 -15.87 -4.26 -26.35
CA VAL A 749 -16.43 -2.94 -26.70
C VAL A 749 -15.98 -1.88 -25.69
N GLU A 750 -14.68 -1.64 -25.68
CA GLU A 750 -14.16 -0.27 -25.61
C GLU A 750 -13.20 -0.17 -26.79
N GLU A 751 -13.73 0.16 -27.98
CA GLU A 751 -12.88 0.82 -28.97
C GLU A 751 -12.40 2.10 -28.30
N PRO A 752 -11.09 2.28 -28.05
CA PRO A 752 -10.60 3.58 -27.67
C PRO A 752 -10.90 4.50 -28.85
N GLU A 753 -11.61 5.60 -28.62
CA GLU A 753 -11.61 6.72 -29.55
C GLU A 753 -10.16 6.97 -30.01
N GLU A 754 -10.00 7.09 -31.32
CA GLU A 754 -8.75 7.30 -32.04
C GLU A 754 -7.78 8.23 -31.30
N THR A 755 -6.90 7.64 -30.48
CA THR A 755 -5.66 8.28 -30.09
C THR A 755 -4.59 7.70 -31.00
N ARG A 756 -4.25 8.48 -32.03
CA ARG A 756 -3.02 8.31 -32.80
C ARG A 756 -1.85 8.22 -31.81
N ALA A 757 -1.36 7.01 -31.58
CA ALA A 757 -0.08 6.77 -30.93
C ALA A 757 0.92 6.35 -32.02
N GLU A 758 2.00 7.13 -32.07
CA GLU A 758 3.17 6.97 -32.91
C GLU A 758 3.88 5.62 -32.65
N ASP A 759 4.45 5.07 -33.73
CA ASP A 759 5.48 4.04 -33.82
C ASP A 759 5.31 2.69 -33.07
N PRO A 760 4.99 1.58 -33.77
CA PRO A 760 5.15 0.24 -33.23
C PRO A 760 6.59 -0.23 -33.51
N THR A 761 7.54 0.17 -32.68
CA THR A 761 8.78 -0.61 -32.55
C THR A 761 8.67 -1.50 -31.32
N THR A 762 8.88 -2.80 -31.55
CA THR A 762 8.93 -3.89 -30.56
C THR A 762 7.62 -4.31 -29.89
N VAL A 763 6.70 -4.90 -30.66
CA VAL A 763 5.79 -5.92 -30.13
C VAL A 763 6.14 -7.24 -30.81
N THR A 764 6.52 -8.25 -30.02
CA THR A 764 6.76 -9.63 -30.44
C THR A 764 5.59 -10.15 -31.30
N PRO A 765 5.81 -10.62 -32.55
CA PRO A 765 4.72 -10.89 -33.51
C PRO A 765 3.78 -12.07 -33.21
N ASP A 766 3.98 -12.85 -32.14
CA ASP A 766 3.29 -14.15 -31.98
C ASP A 766 2.10 -14.15 -31.01
N ILE A 767 2.05 -13.27 -30.02
CA ILE A 767 1.04 -13.38 -28.95
C ILE A 767 -0.33 -12.85 -29.41
N LEU A 768 -0.35 -11.73 -30.14
CA LEU A 768 -1.59 -11.13 -30.62
C LEU A 768 -2.28 -12.00 -31.68
N GLY A 769 -1.49 -12.69 -32.52
CA GLY A 769 -1.99 -13.65 -33.50
C GLY A 769 -2.64 -14.85 -32.82
N VAL A 770 -1.94 -15.46 -31.86
CA VAL A 770 -2.44 -16.60 -31.07
C VAL A 770 -3.71 -16.23 -30.28
N VAL A 771 -3.78 -15.04 -29.68
CA VAL A 771 -4.97 -14.58 -28.94
C VAL A 771 -6.14 -14.36 -29.90
N LYS A 772 -5.93 -13.74 -31.06
CA LYS A 772 -6.98 -13.57 -32.07
C LYS A 772 -7.49 -14.91 -32.60
N GLU A 773 -6.59 -15.87 -32.82
CA GLU A 773 -6.93 -17.22 -33.27
C GLU A 773 -7.70 -17.99 -32.20
N LEU A 774 -7.29 -17.91 -30.93
CA LEU A 774 -8.01 -18.50 -29.79
C LEU A 774 -9.40 -17.88 -29.62
N LEU A 775 -9.53 -16.56 -29.74
CA LEU A 775 -10.83 -15.86 -29.66
C LEU A 775 -11.74 -16.25 -30.82
N THR A 776 -11.20 -16.39 -32.03
CA THR A 776 -11.98 -16.90 -33.18
C THR A 776 -12.36 -18.36 -33.00
N GLN A 777 -11.48 -19.22 -32.50
CA GLN A 777 -11.81 -20.61 -32.19
C GLN A 777 -12.89 -20.75 -31.10
N VAL A 778 -12.83 -19.95 -30.03
CA VAL A 778 -13.87 -19.92 -28.99
C VAL A 778 -15.19 -19.42 -29.57
N ARG A 779 -15.14 -18.38 -30.43
CA ARG A 779 -16.32 -17.84 -31.13
C ARG A 779 -16.95 -18.87 -32.07
N ASP A 780 -16.13 -19.57 -32.84
CA ASP A 780 -16.57 -20.60 -33.78
C ASP A 780 -17.12 -21.83 -33.05
N GLN A 781 -16.52 -22.23 -31.92
CA GLN A 781 -17.07 -23.26 -31.05
C GLN A 781 -18.46 -22.85 -30.52
N THR A 782 -18.64 -21.60 -30.09
CA THR A 782 -19.97 -21.13 -29.66
C THR A 782 -21.00 -21.03 -30.79
N GLY A 783 -20.57 -20.80 -32.03
CA GLY A 783 -21.43 -20.86 -33.22
C GLY A 783 -21.91 -22.27 -33.54
N LYS A 784 -21.01 -23.26 -33.49
CA LYS A 784 -21.30 -24.69 -33.71
C LYS A 784 -22.30 -25.24 -32.68
N ASN A 785 -22.33 -24.67 -31.48
CA ASN A 785 -23.24 -25.07 -30.40
C ASN A 785 -24.73 -24.80 -30.65
N ARG A 786 -25.06 -23.99 -31.68
CA ARG A 786 -26.46 -23.73 -32.08
C ARG A 786 -27.12 -24.92 -32.79
N SER A 787 -26.33 -25.82 -33.40
CA SER A 787 -26.85 -26.88 -34.28
C SER A 787 -27.09 -28.24 -33.59
N TYR A 788 -26.84 -28.38 -32.28
CA TYR A 788 -26.96 -29.68 -31.59
C TYR A 788 -28.37 -30.27 -31.62
N LYS A 789 -29.38 -29.41 -31.60
CA LYS A 789 -30.76 -29.84 -31.65
C LYS A 789 -31.12 -30.47 -32.99
N THR A 790 -30.75 -29.81 -34.10
CA THR A 790 -30.97 -30.31 -35.46
C THR A 790 -30.24 -31.64 -35.65
N MET A 791 -28.99 -31.72 -35.19
CA MET A 791 -28.22 -32.96 -35.17
C MET A 791 -28.94 -34.10 -34.42
N LEU A 792 -29.48 -33.84 -33.22
CA LEU A 792 -30.23 -34.84 -32.47
C LEU A 792 -31.55 -35.22 -33.14
N ILE A 793 -32.15 -34.40 -33.99
CA ILE A 793 -33.35 -34.78 -34.76
C ILE A 793 -32.94 -35.63 -35.96
N ASP A 794 -31.97 -35.17 -36.73
CA ASP A 794 -31.54 -35.80 -37.99
C ASP A 794 -30.97 -37.19 -37.77
N VAL A 795 -30.18 -37.39 -36.71
CA VAL A 795 -29.59 -38.71 -36.39
C VAL A 795 -30.66 -39.75 -36.09
N PHE A 796 -31.74 -39.39 -35.38
CA PHE A 796 -32.82 -40.34 -35.12
C PHE A 796 -33.76 -40.47 -36.31
N ARG A 797 -34.06 -39.38 -37.03
CA ARG A 797 -34.87 -39.44 -38.26
C ARG A 797 -34.24 -40.36 -39.32
N THR A 798 -32.93 -40.23 -39.55
CA THR A 798 -32.17 -41.14 -40.43
C THR A 798 -32.14 -42.57 -39.89
N GLY A 799 -31.97 -42.75 -38.57
CA GLY A 799 -31.96 -44.07 -37.94
C GLY A 799 -33.30 -44.83 -37.99
N PHE A 800 -34.42 -44.12 -38.12
CA PHE A 800 -35.77 -44.68 -38.25
C PHE A 800 -36.32 -44.67 -39.69
N ALA A 801 -35.50 -44.34 -40.70
CA ALA A 801 -35.91 -44.27 -42.09
C ALA A 801 -36.22 -45.64 -42.74
N ASP A 802 -35.87 -46.75 -42.09
CA ASP A 802 -36.20 -48.10 -42.57
C ASP A 802 -37.69 -48.44 -42.31
N GLU A 803 -38.52 -48.17 -43.31
CA GLU A 803 -39.98 -48.38 -43.29
C GLU A 803 -40.37 -49.84 -43.01
N THR A 804 -39.54 -50.82 -43.40
CA THR A 804 -39.85 -52.24 -43.20
C THR A 804 -39.74 -52.67 -41.74
N LYS A 805 -38.80 -52.08 -41.01
CA LYS A 805 -38.50 -52.42 -39.62
C LYS A 805 -39.29 -51.58 -38.60
N TYR A 806 -39.72 -50.38 -38.99
CA TYR A 806 -40.33 -49.41 -38.07
C TYR A 806 -41.75 -48.97 -38.45
N SER A 807 -42.47 -49.77 -39.26
CA SER A 807 -43.87 -49.51 -39.65
C SER A 807 -44.83 -49.27 -38.48
N HIS A 808 -44.57 -49.84 -37.29
CA HIS A 808 -45.37 -49.60 -36.09
C HIS A 808 -45.29 -48.15 -35.58
N LEU A 809 -44.22 -47.41 -35.92
CA LEU A 809 -44.05 -46.02 -35.50
C LEU A 809 -44.97 -45.07 -36.25
N GLU A 810 -45.43 -45.40 -37.47
CA GLU A 810 -46.31 -44.57 -38.30
C GLU A 810 -47.63 -44.19 -37.62
N ASN A 811 -48.10 -45.04 -36.69
CA ASN A 811 -49.36 -44.85 -35.98
C ASN A 811 -49.20 -44.11 -34.63
N PHE A 812 -48.01 -43.57 -34.32
CA PHE A 812 -47.77 -42.88 -33.04
C PHE A 812 -48.71 -41.67 -32.83
N PHE A 813 -49.06 -40.94 -33.89
CA PHE A 813 -50.00 -39.80 -33.81
C PHE A 813 -51.36 -40.18 -33.21
N ALA A 814 -51.81 -41.44 -33.37
CA ALA A 814 -53.08 -41.93 -32.82
C ALA A 814 -53.03 -42.15 -31.29
N VAL A 815 -51.83 -42.25 -30.69
CA VAL A 815 -51.65 -42.36 -29.23
C VAL A 815 -51.82 -40.99 -28.55
N ILE A 816 -51.45 -39.90 -29.22
CA ILE A 816 -51.38 -38.55 -28.66
C ILE A 816 -52.68 -38.09 -27.97
N PRO A 817 -53.89 -38.33 -28.52
CA PRO A 817 -55.14 -38.02 -27.83
C PRO A 817 -55.27 -38.68 -26.46
N SER A 818 -54.98 -39.99 -26.35
CA SER A 818 -55.06 -40.73 -25.08
C SER A 818 -53.99 -40.30 -24.08
N LEU A 819 -52.76 -40.04 -24.55
CA LEU A 819 -51.67 -39.50 -23.73
C LEU A 819 -51.97 -38.10 -23.21
N SER A 820 -52.64 -37.27 -24.02
CA SER A 820 -53.04 -35.91 -23.61
C SER A 820 -54.09 -35.95 -22.48
N VAL A 821 -55.05 -36.88 -22.54
CA VAL A 821 -56.01 -37.11 -21.45
C VAL A 821 -55.30 -37.57 -20.19
N ASN A 822 -54.43 -38.57 -20.31
CA ASN A 822 -53.65 -39.11 -19.19
C ASN A 822 -52.76 -38.03 -18.52
N TYR A 823 -52.11 -37.17 -19.32
CA TYR A 823 -51.31 -36.05 -18.81
C TYR A 823 -52.17 -35.02 -18.05
N VAL A 824 -53.33 -34.63 -18.59
CA VAL A 824 -54.20 -33.64 -17.94
C VAL A 824 -54.79 -34.19 -16.64
N GLU A 825 -55.20 -35.45 -16.59
CA GLU A 825 -55.65 -36.12 -15.37
C GLU A 825 -54.55 -36.15 -14.29
N HIS A 826 -53.31 -36.46 -14.68
CA HIS A 826 -52.15 -36.42 -13.79
C HIS A 826 -51.85 -35.01 -13.26
N MET A 827 -51.87 -33.98 -14.12
CA MET A 827 -51.62 -32.60 -13.73
C MET A 827 -52.69 -32.04 -12.79
N LEU A 828 -53.97 -32.37 -13.03
CA LEU A 828 -55.07 -31.99 -12.14
C LEU A 828 -54.92 -32.63 -10.76
N THR A 829 -54.54 -33.91 -10.72
CA THR A 829 -54.29 -34.64 -9.46
C THR A 829 -53.14 -34.00 -8.67
N ASN A 830 -52.04 -33.64 -9.33
CA ASN A 830 -50.90 -32.99 -8.69
C ASN A 830 -51.22 -31.55 -8.22
N ARG A 831 -52.02 -30.79 -8.97
CA ARG A 831 -52.50 -29.46 -8.55
C ARG A 831 -53.46 -29.53 -7.36
N GLU A 832 -54.27 -30.59 -7.25
CA GLU A 832 -55.11 -30.81 -6.07
C GLU A 832 -54.26 -31.16 -4.84
N ARG A 833 -53.22 -31.99 -5.01
CA ARG A 833 -52.23 -32.31 -3.96
C ARG A 833 -51.53 -31.06 -3.44
N LEU A 834 -51.14 -30.13 -4.32
CA LEU A 834 -50.54 -28.84 -3.98
C LEU A 834 -51.43 -27.94 -3.11
N ARG A 835 -52.75 -28.00 -3.29
CA ARG A 835 -53.71 -27.18 -2.53
C ARG A 835 -53.97 -27.69 -1.11
N LYS A 836 -53.71 -28.97 -0.86
CA LYS A 836 -53.75 -29.57 0.49
C LYS A 836 -52.36 -29.37 1.10
N ARG A 837 -52.23 -28.72 2.28
CA ARG A 837 -50.91 -28.49 2.92
C ARG A 837 -50.09 -29.79 2.94
N SER A 838 -48.95 -29.78 2.25
CA SER A 838 -48.16 -30.95 1.84
C SER A 838 -47.72 -31.84 3.02
N GLN A 839 -47.85 -33.16 2.85
CA GLN A 839 -47.22 -34.18 3.68
C GLN A 839 -45.74 -34.31 3.24
N GLN A 840 -44.80 -34.40 4.19
CA GLN A 840 -43.37 -34.62 3.88
C GLN A 840 -43.19 -35.92 3.05
N GLY A 841 -42.35 -35.87 2.01
CA GLY A 841 -41.97 -37.05 1.20
C GLY A 841 -42.93 -37.43 0.06
N LYS A 842 -43.65 -36.46 -0.53
CA LYS A 842 -44.48 -36.70 -1.73
C LYS A 842 -44.09 -35.75 -2.86
N GLU A 843 -44.13 -36.25 -4.09
CA GLU A 843 -43.79 -35.48 -5.30
C GLU A 843 -44.65 -34.23 -5.46
N ILE A 844 -43.99 -33.08 -5.62
CA ILE A 844 -44.62 -31.78 -5.84
C ILE A 844 -44.38 -31.36 -7.30
N THR A 845 -45.31 -31.73 -8.18
CA THR A 845 -45.25 -31.38 -9.61
C THR A 845 -46.25 -30.27 -9.94
N PHE A 846 -45.77 -29.05 -10.23
CA PHE A 846 -46.62 -27.91 -10.62
C PHE A 846 -46.52 -27.53 -12.10
N THR A 847 -45.40 -27.86 -12.75
CA THR A 847 -45.14 -27.74 -14.19
C THR A 847 -44.48 -29.03 -14.69
N ASP A 848 -44.88 -29.52 -15.87
CA ASP A 848 -44.27 -30.69 -16.52
C ASP A 848 -44.20 -30.48 -18.04
N ASP A 849 -43.51 -29.42 -18.46
CA ASP A 849 -43.36 -29.09 -19.89
C ASP A 849 -42.41 -30.09 -20.60
N GLY A 850 -41.71 -30.94 -19.84
CA GLY A 850 -40.93 -32.06 -20.34
C GLY A 850 -41.77 -33.03 -21.17
N PHE A 851 -42.98 -33.36 -20.73
CA PHE A 851 -43.91 -34.17 -21.50
C PHE A 851 -44.20 -33.58 -22.89
N VAL A 852 -44.50 -32.28 -22.92
CA VAL A 852 -44.85 -31.53 -24.14
C VAL A 852 -43.66 -31.47 -25.09
N MET A 853 -42.47 -31.19 -24.56
CA MET A 853 -41.22 -31.20 -25.30
C MET A 853 -40.89 -32.58 -25.87
N GLY A 854 -41.22 -33.65 -25.16
CA GLY A 854 -41.06 -35.04 -25.60
C GLY A 854 -42.03 -35.41 -26.73
N ILE A 855 -43.33 -35.10 -26.61
CA ILE A 855 -44.32 -35.35 -27.67
C ILE A 855 -43.94 -34.60 -28.95
N ALA A 856 -43.61 -33.31 -28.83
CA ALA A 856 -43.22 -32.51 -29.98
C ALA A 856 -41.96 -33.06 -30.66
N TYR A 857 -40.98 -33.53 -29.88
CA TYR A 857 -39.78 -34.16 -30.43
C TYR A 857 -40.09 -35.46 -31.17
N LEU A 858 -40.83 -36.40 -30.55
CA LEU A 858 -41.19 -37.68 -31.17
C LEU A 858 -41.99 -37.48 -32.46
N THR A 859 -42.95 -36.56 -32.45
CA THR A 859 -43.76 -36.22 -33.65
C THR A 859 -42.89 -35.63 -34.76
N THR A 860 -41.86 -34.87 -34.41
CA THR A 860 -40.90 -34.29 -35.36
C THR A 860 -39.96 -35.35 -35.93
N VAL A 861 -39.44 -36.26 -35.11
CA VAL A 861 -38.56 -37.35 -35.54
C VAL A 861 -39.31 -38.32 -36.46
N PHE A 862 -40.55 -38.68 -36.13
CA PHE A 862 -41.38 -39.57 -36.95
C PHE A 862 -42.08 -38.88 -38.13
N GLY A 863 -42.01 -37.55 -38.24
CA GLY A 863 -42.57 -36.81 -39.39
C GLY A 863 -44.11 -36.73 -39.42
N GLN A 864 -44.79 -36.83 -38.27
CA GLN A 864 -46.25 -37.05 -38.21
C GLN A 864 -47.10 -35.80 -37.93
N TRP A 865 -46.54 -34.60 -38.03
CA TRP A 865 -47.26 -33.37 -37.69
C TRP A 865 -48.51 -33.14 -38.54
N ARG A 866 -48.51 -33.57 -39.81
CA ARG A 866 -49.68 -33.46 -40.70
C ARG A 866 -50.84 -34.31 -40.18
N GLN A 867 -50.55 -35.55 -39.76
CA GLN A 867 -51.51 -36.49 -39.20
C GLN A 867 -52.04 -35.99 -37.85
N VAL A 868 -51.19 -35.43 -37.00
CA VAL A 868 -51.62 -34.84 -35.72
C VAL A 868 -52.54 -33.64 -35.93
N SER A 869 -52.23 -32.75 -36.89
CA SER A 869 -53.10 -31.63 -37.23
C SER A 869 -54.44 -32.10 -37.84
N ALA A 870 -54.44 -33.19 -38.61
CA ALA A 870 -55.66 -33.75 -39.21
C ALA A 870 -56.68 -34.25 -38.18
N LEU A 871 -56.24 -34.65 -36.98
CA LEU A 871 -57.14 -35.13 -35.91
C LEU A 871 -58.04 -34.03 -35.31
N ASN A 872 -57.68 -32.75 -35.46
CA ASN A 872 -58.33 -31.61 -34.80
C ASN A 872 -58.64 -31.84 -33.31
N TRP A 873 -57.73 -32.54 -32.61
CA TRP A 873 -57.95 -33.09 -31.28
C TRP A 873 -58.30 -32.02 -30.24
N PHE A 874 -57.50 -30.95 -30.14
CA PHE A 874 -57.72 -29.89 -29.15
C PHE A 874 -59.06 -29.15 -29.39
N THR A 875 -59.44 -28.94 -30.66
CA THR A 875 -60.74 -28.36 -31.03
C THR A 875 -61.89 -29.26 -30.61
N SER A 876 -61.76 -30.58 -30.78
CA SER A 876 -62.74 -31.59 -30.34
C SER A 876 -62.95 -31.55 -28.82
N VAL A 877 -61.86 -31.47 -28.04
CA VAL A 877 -61.93 -31.38 -26.56
C VAL A 877 -62.62 -30.09 -26.10
N LEU A 878 -62.28 -28.95 -26.71
CA LEU A 878 -62.90 -27.67 -26.38
C LEU A 878 -64.38 -27.63 -26.75
N LYS A 879 -64.76 -28.19 -27.91
CA LYS A 879 -66.16 -28.33 -28.32
C LYS A 879 -66.95 -29.17 -27.31
N ARG A 880 -66.42 -30.33 -26.88
CA ARG A 880 -67.06 -31.15 -25.83
C ARG A 880 -67.21 -30.39 -24.51
N CYS A 881 -66.18 -29.66 -24.07
CA CYS A 881 -66.27 -28.89 -22.82
C CYS A 881 -67.33 -27.80 -22.91
N LYS A 882 -67.50 -27.17 -24.08
CA LYS A 882 -68.55 -26.19 -24.36
C LYS A 882 -69.93 -26.85 -24.35
N ASP A 883 -70.10 -27.97 -25.06
CA ASP A 883 -71.36 -28.72 -25.12
C ASP A 883 -71.79 -29.24 -23.74
N GLU A 884 -70.85 -29.72 -22.91
CA GLU A 884 -71.15 -30.16 -21.54
C GLU A 884 -71.45 -28.98 -20.60
N ARG A 885 -70.81 -27.82 -20.79
CA ARG A 885 -71.15 -26.59 -20.05
C ARG A 885 -72.55 -26.09 -20.42
N GLU A 886 -72.93 -26.14 -21.70
CA GLU A 886 -74.26 -25.78 -22.19
C GLU A 886 -75.34 -26.75 -21.68
N LYS A 887 -75.07 -28.06 -21.69
CA LYS A 887 -75.96 -29.08 -21.09
C LYS A 887 -76.14 -28.93 -19.57
N MET A 888 -75.09 -28.50 -18.86
CA MET A 888 -75.18 -28.17 -17.43
C MET A 888 -75.95 -26.88 -17.16
N ALA A 889 -75.95 -25.93 -18.10
CA ALA A 889 -76.70 -24.67 -18.02
C ALA A 889 -78.19 -24.84 -18.37
N SER A 890 -78.53 -25.78 -19.26
CA SER A 890 -79.90 -26.06 -19.69
C SER A 890 -80.71 -26.94 -18.70
N GLY A 891 -80.11 -27.41 -17.60
CA GLY A 891 -80.83 -27.98 -16.46
C GLY A 891 -81.34 -29.43 -16.61
N ASP A 892 -80.94 -30.16 -17.66
CA ASP A 892 -81.57 -31.43 -18.06
C ASP A 892 -80.92 -32.68 -17.44
N GLY A 893 -80.67 -32.65 -16.13
CA GLY A 893 -80.05 -33.77 -15.40
C GLY A 893 -80.62 -33.93 -13.99
N GLU A 894 -81.31 -35.05 -13.77
CA GLU A 894 -81.96 -35.47 -12.52
C GLU A 894 -81.00 -35.44 -11.30
N SER A 895 -81.52 -34.93 -10.17
CA SER A 895 -81.12 -35.23 -8.79
C SER A 895 -79.70 -34.89 -8.29
N ASP A 896 -79.02 -33.88 -8.85
CA ASP A 896 -77.74 -33.43 -8.27
C ASP A 896 -77.89 -32.15 -7.42
N SER A 897 -77.58 -32.24 -6.13
CA SER A 897 -77.56 -31.11 -5.19
C SER A 897 -76.71 -29.94 -5.73
N GLY A 898 -77.10 -28.69 -5.46
CA GLY A 898 -76.42 -27.50 -6.01
C GLY A 898 -74.90 -27.46 -5.79
N GLY A 899 -74.41 -28.09 -4.72
CA GLY A 899 -72.98 -28.27 -4.46
C GLY A 899 -72.27 -29.21 -5.43
N VAL A 900 -72.90 -30.32 -5.86
CA VAL A 900 -72.31 -31.26 -6.83
C VAL A 900 -72.25 -30.66 -8.23
N ARG A 901 -73.28 -29.90 -8.62
CA ARG A 901 -73.29 -29.16 -9.90
C ARG A 901 -72.18 -28.11 -9.96
N ALA A 902 -71.97 -27.36 -8.87
CA ALA A 902 -70.88 -26.38 -8.76
C ALA A 902 -69.48 -27.04 -8.80
N LEU A 903 -69.29 -28.18 -8.11
CA LEU A 903 -68.05 -28.95 -8.13
C LEU A 903 -67.75 -29.53 -9.53
N ARG A 904 -68.76 -30.06 -10.24
CA ARG A 904 -68.61 -30.53 -11.63
C ARG A 904 -68.26 -29.40 -12.58
N ALA A 905 -68.90 -28.24 -12.46
CA ALA A 905 -68.57 -27.06 -13.26
C ALA A 905 -67.13 -26.54 -13.00
N GLN A 906 -66.67 -26.58 -11.75
CA GLN A 906 -65.30 -26.21 -11.38
C GLN A 906 -64.26 -27.20 -11.93
N ARG A 907 -64.54 -28.51 -11.87
CA ARG A 907 -63.69 -29.55 -12.47
C ARG A 907 -63.62 -29.43 -13.98
N LEU A 908 -64.75 -29.23 -14.66
CA LEU A 908 -64.80 -29.03 -16.11
C LEU A 908 -64.01 -27.78 -16.54
N THR A 909 -64.13 -26.68 -15.79
CA THR A 909 -63.38 -25.44 -16.05
C THR A 909 -61.88 -25.63 -15.84
N SER A 910 -61.47 -26.39 -14.82
CA SER A 910 -60.06 -26.72 -14.58
C SER A 910 -59.50 -27.62 -15.69
N TYR A 911 -60.27 -28.62 -16.12
CA TYR A 911 -59.93 -29.52 -17.23
C TYR A 911 -59.77 -28.76 -18.55
N GLU A 912 -60.71 -27.89 -18.89
CA GLU A 912 -60.64 -27.00 -20.08
C GLU A 912 -59.38 -26.12 -20.04
N LYS A 913 -59.04 -25.57 -18.86
CA LYS A 913 -57.87 -24.72 -18.68
C LYS A 913 -56.56 -25.48 -18.87
N GLU A 914 -56.42 -26.70 -18.35
CA GLU A 914 -55.21 -27.51 -18.57
C GLU A 914 -55.05 -27.89 -20.05
N PHE A 915 -56.12 -28.25 -20.75
CA PHE A 915 -56.04 -28.56 -22.17
C PHE A 915 -55.64 -27.35 -23.02
N LYS A 916 -56.12 -26.14 -22.67
CA LYS A 916 -55.66 -24.89 -23.30
C LYS A 916 -54.16 -24.66 -23.06
N LEU A 917 -53.68 -24.85 -21.82
CA LEU A 917 -52.26 -24.72 -21.49
C LEU A 917 -51.40 -25.75 -22.25
N LEU A 918 -51.85 -27.00 -22.35
CA LEU A 918 -51.20 -28.06 -23.12
C LEU A 918 -51.13 -27.70 -24.61
N ALA A 919 -52.21 -27.18 -25.20
CA ALA A 919 -52.24 -26.77 -26.60
C ALA A 919 -51.25 -25.63 -26.88
N TYR A 920 -51.22 -24.59 -26.03
CA TYR A 920 -50.30 -23.46 -26.20
C TYR A 920 -48.84 -23.89 -26.04
N THR A 921 -48.51 -24.68 -25.02
CA THR A 921 -47.15 -25.18 -24.80
C THR A 921 -46.70 -26.12 -25.90
N LEU A 922 -47.59 -26.96 -26.44
CA LEU A 922 -47.27 -27.84 -27.57
C LEU A 922 -46.99 -27.05 -28.85
N GLN A 923 -47.74 -25.96 -29.09
CA GLN A 923 -47.45 -25.06 -30.20
C GLN A 923 -46.10 -24.35 -30.02
N SER A 924 -45.77 -23.91 -28.81
CA SER A 924 -44.45 -23.34 -28.51
C SER A 924 -43.32 -24.36 -28.69
N ALA A 925 -43.52 -25.61 -28.27
CA ALA A 925 -42.57 -26.70 -28.47
C ALA A 925 -42.40 -27.05 -29.95
N ARG A 926 -43.49 -27.03 -30.73
CA ARG A 926 -43.46 -27.19 -32.18
C ARG A 926 -42.59 -26.10 -32.83
N ILE A 927 -42.90 -24.83 -32.59
CA ILE A 927 -42.12 -23.69 -33.14
C ILE A 927 -40.64 -23.83 -32.79
N PHE A 928 -40.34 -24.21 -31.55
CA PHE A 928 -38.97 -24.50 -31.15
C PHE A 928 -38.34 -25.48 -32.15
N TYR A 929 -38.88 -26.69 -32.36
CA TYR A 929 -38.29 -27.72 -33.23
C TYR A 929 -38.22 -27.39 -34.73
N PHE A 930 -38.98 -26.41 -35.23
CA PHE A 930 -38.99 -26.03 -36.65
C PHE A 930 -38.19 -24.76 -36.99
N SER A 931 -37.77 -23.94 -36.03
CA SER A 931 -37.28 -22.58 -36.30
C SER A 931 -35.92 -22.45 -37.02
N ASP A 932 -35.30 -23.52 -37.51
CA ASP A 932 -34.01 -23.45 -38.20
C ASP A 932 -33.99 -24.14 -39.59
N ALA A 933 -35.11 -24.70 -40.08
CA ALA A 933 -35.13 -25.46 -41.34
C ALA A 933 -35.97 -24.84 -42.48
N ASP A 934 -36.96 -23.95 -42.19
CA ASP A 934 -37.95 -23.52 -43.19
C ASP A 934 -38.28 -22.01 -43.13
N ASP A 935 -37.28 -21.13 -42.98
CA ASP A 935 -37.47 -19.67 -43.08
C ASP A 935 -37.70 -19.17 -44.53
N GLN A 936 -38.03 -20.06 -45.47
CA GLN A 936 -38.42 -19.70 -46.85
C GLN A 936 -39.86 -20.07 -47.26
N HIS A 937 -40.65 -20.77 -46.43
CA HIS A 937 -41.99 -21.20 -46.86
C HIS A 937 -43.15 -20.98 -45.86
N LEU A 938 -42.98 -20.16 -44.83
CA LEU A 938 -44.07 -19.77 -43.93
C LEU A 938 -44.38 -18.27 -43.98
N VAL A 939 -44.59 -17.76 -45.19
CA VAL A 939 -45.52 -16.65 -45.46
C VAL A 939 -46.39 -17.07 -46.65
N THR A 940 -47.35 -17.95 -46.39
CA THR A 940 -48.63 -18.07 -47.10
C THR A 940 -49.64 -18.85 -46.26
#